data_AF-A0A7C6NIG3-F1
#
_entry.id   AF-A0A7C6NIG3-F1
#
_cell.length_a   1.000
_cell.length_b   1.000
_cell.length_c   1.000
_cell.angle_alpha   90.00
_cell.angle_beta   90.00
_cell.angle_gamma   90.00
#
_symmetry.space_group_name_H-M   'P 1'
#
loop_
_entity.id
_entity.type
_entity.pdbx_description
1 polymer ?
#
loop_
_entity_poly.entity_id
_entity_poly.type
_entity_poly.pdbx_seq_one_letter_code
_entity_poly.pdbx_strand_id
1 'polypeptide(L)'
;MCKARSRNLERTIPIFGRAFNLRHTFSDKAQHYFPQNQTANLMDYAGGTELWKYQWDLIHNPESILFAWAQEEEEGELVDEGTELIITYLKLNDDFEPGKKDLSIEYSIAKLESIANEHKDVTKAFIWILKDGEAIYTADLPLKNTGTFEWNGKSNSGETEADIEGLSEFTIKIGVTINYDYSLGNIIEWLFTKDVDFKLTSEKEKEWSVLKWKKDYENFGHKESMQLVSEVRYKGLKAQYEARLESLGVNTSETSPLEYLNEHLVAGDFLGKEIPSINIRFLYFLRKLEEGLGRGKRWSQNTVLFNNYCTLAPFIQDYGRMSEVGSALSDHATGFAFDFDKDKNPWLRPGYNDYQDRLIQIVTGKKMLNQIYTVFSGNGADEIKKASDNFLERIKGNSFDVKDVKGLETVYNNIADNAGKISLIETDKSQDFNNAVTALVSMLQENITNNVNITQDVLEIQKQYLQNETNASISILEASIADFDTLKILFDASKSGLFINYDMGNNYEQLYSFITDYKTKAGSIISYLESIADLQTTSADTWNNGVNTVKNNLSSISFGSGYQPYLSQFVTKFNEKKNILGTEIKEFPQELKNETDKRDSYAGGKLFEYGFCSLDASLAKAIIQTQVTINNEQMRLMWGGSYNSTKDIMHFELRKQAASTDRPWQRLVHEIDIKEIKEYLNSFKKQNGGNYEY
;
A
#
# COMPACT_ATOMS: atom_id res chain seq x y z
N MET A 1 -31.79 -42.32 13.97
CA MET A 1 -31.66 -43.79 13.82
C MET A 1 -32.97 -44.32 13.23
N CYS A 2 -33.05 -44.42 11.90
CA CYS A 2 -34.21 -45.01 11.23
C CYS A 2 -34.01 -46.53 11.13
N LYS A 3 -34.90 -47.29 11.77
CA LYS A 3 -35.01 -48.74 11.57
C LYS A 3 -35.99 -48.98 10.41
N ALA A 4 -35.46 -49.24 9.22
CA ALA A 4 -36.24 -49.83 8.15
C ALA A 4 -36.37 -51.34 8.40
N ARG A 5 -37.58 -51.79 8.77
CA ARG A 5 -37.98 -53.20 8.60
C ARG A 5 -38.72 -53.30 7.28
N SER A 6 -37.99 -53.49 6.19
CA SER A 6 -38.55 -54.07 4.97
C SER A 6 -38.45 -55.59 5.09
N ARG A 7 -39.60 -56.27 5.02
CA ARG A 7 -39.64 -57.70 4.68
C ARG A 7 -39.51 -57.73 3.15
N ASN A 8 -38.46 -58.40 2.67
CA ASN A 8 -38.03 -58.51 1.27
C ASN A 8 -37.18 -57.36 0.69
N LEU A 9 -36.15 -56.93 1.43
CA LEU A 9 -34.94 -56.38 0.80
C LEU A 9 -34.11 -57.54 0.23
N GLU A 10 -34.46 -58.03 -0.95
CA GLU A 10 -33.42 -58.58 -1.80
C GLU A 10 -32.60 -57.40 -2.34
N ARG A 11 -31.39 -57.24 -1.77
CA ARG A 11 -30.12 -56.96 -2.47
C ARG A 11 -29.45 -55.58 -2.45
N THR A 12 -29.92 -54.55 -1.74
CA THR A 12 -29.22 -53.24 -1.82
C THR A 12 -29.10 -52.53 -0.48
N ILE A 13 -27.87 -52.21 -0.06
CA ILE A 13 -27.59 -51.38 1.13
C ILE A 13 -26.74 -50.17 0.72
N PRO A 14 -27.10 -48.95 1.14
CA PRO A 14 -26.32 -47.75 0.87
C PRO A 14 -25.17 -47.62 1.90
N ILE A 15 -23.95 -47.46 1.40
CA ILE A 15 -22.77 -47.13 2.22
C ILE A 15 -22.16 -45.85 1.62
N PHE A 16 -22.02 -44.78 2.42
CA PHE A 16 -21.52 -43.47 1.98
C PHE A 16 -22.24 -42.87 0.74
N GLY A 17 -23.56 -42.99 0.66
CA GLY A 17 -24.37 -42.32 -0.38
C GLY A 17 -24.31 -42.94 -1.77
N ARG A 18 -23.71 -44.12 -1.95
CA ARG A 18 -23.82 -44.95 -3.17
C ARG A 18 -24.46 -46.30 -2.84
N ALA A 19 -25.31 -46.80 -3.74
CA ALA A 19 -26.03 -48.07 -3.57
C ALA A 19 -25.20 -49.24 -4.12
N PHE A 20 -24.92 -50.25 -3.29
CA PHE A 20 -24.15 -51.45 -3.68
C PHE A 20 -25.01 -52.71 -3.54
N ASN A 21 -24.84 -53.65 -4.48
CA ASN A 21 -25.64 -54.88 -4.57
C ASN A 21 -25.09 -55.98 -3.64
N LEU A 22 -25.16 -55.76 -2.32
CA LEU A 22 -24.65 -56.70 -1.30
C LEU A 22 -25.77 -57.67 -0.85
N ARG A 23 -25.51 -58.97 -0.96
CA ARG A 23 -26.48 -60.02 -0.57
C ARG A 23 -26.29 -60.46 0.88
N HIS A 24 -27.39 -60.83 1.54
CA HIS A 24 -27.38 -61.52 2.83
C HIS A 24 -26.79 -62.92 2.71
N THR A 25 -26.09 -63.38 3.75
CA THR A 25 -25.48 -64.72 3.81
C THR A 25 -26.51 -65.85 3.74
N PHE A 26 -27.74 -65.58 4.19
CA PHE A 26 -28.87 -66.49 4.16
C PHE A 26 -29.82 -66.23 2.96
N SER A 27 -29.38 -65.52 1.93
CA SER A 27 -30.16 -65.37 0.68
C SER A 27 -30.02 -66.62 -0.19
N ASP A 28 -31.11 -67.06 -0.81
CA ASP A 28 -31.14 -68.23 -1.71
C ASP A 28 -30.21 -68.10 -2.93
N LYS A 29 -29.82 -66.86 -3.24
CA LYS A 29 -28.89 -66.52 -4.33
C LYS A 29 -27.54 -66.03 -3.79
N ALA A 30 -27.25 -66.22 -2.50
CA ALA A 30 -25.93 -65.96 -1.94
C ALA A 30 -24.91 -66.92 -2.55
N GLN A 31 -23.68 -66.43 -2.78
CA GLN A 31 -22.62 -67.30 -3.33
C GLN A 31 -22.28 -68.45 -2.37
N HIS A 32 -22.39 -68.20 -1.06
CA HIS A 32 -22.28 -69.21 -0.02
C HIS A 32 -23.42 -69.01 0.99
N TYR A 33 -24.35 -69.97 1.03
CA TYR A 33 -25.48 -69.92 1.94
C TYR A 33 -25.07 -70.34 3.35
N PHE A 34 -25.37 -69.50 4.33
CA PHE A 34 -25.29 -69.82 5.75
C PHE A 34 -26.59 -69.42 6.45
N PRO A 35 -27.08 -70.18 7.44
CA PRO A 35 -28.30 -69.82 8.16
C PRO A 35 -28.16 -68.50 8.90
N GLN A 36 -29.25 -67.74 8.95
CA GLN A 36 -29.30 -66.43 9.60
C GLN A 36 -28.84 -66.49 11.07
N ASN A 37 -28.07 -65.49 11.50
CA ASN A 37 -27.52 -65.31 12.86
C ASN A 37 -26.45 -66.32 13.30
N GLN A 38 -25.72 -66.94 12.38
CA GLN A 38 -24.72 -67.98 12.71
C GLN A 38 -23.28 -67.61 12.33
N THR A 39 -23.07 -66.43 11.74
CA THR A 39 -21.79 -65.98 11.25
C THR A 39 -21.45 -64.59 11.79
N ALA A 40 -20.17 -64.23 11.74
CA ALA A 40 -19.71 -62.88 12.09
C ALA A 40 -19.89 -61.86 10.94
N ASN A 41 -20.58 -62.22 9.85
CA ASN A 41 -20.76 -61.35 8.69
C ASN A 41 -21.76 -60.23 8.98
N LEU A 42 -21.46 -59.01 8.54
CA LEU A 42 -22.30 -57.83 8.68
C LEU A 42 -23.70 -58.04 8.09
N MET A 43 -23.80 -58.81 7.02
CA MET A 43 -25.05 -59.09 6.30
C MET A 43 -25.83 -60.28 6.88
N ASP A 44 -25.40 -60.86 8.00
CA ASP A 44 -26.05 -62.03 8.62
C ASP A 44 -27.02 -61.67 9.77
N TYR A 45 -27.12 -60.37 10.10
CA TYR A 45 -27.98 -59.82 11.16
C TYR A 45 -27.69 -60.31 12.59
N ALA A 46 -26.65 -61.12 12.80
CA ALA A 46 -26.16 -61.57 14.12
C ALA A 46 -25.49 -60.46 14.96
N GLY A 47 -25.37 -59.24 14.42
CA GLY A 47 -24.59 -58.14 15.02
C GLY A 47 -23.09 -58.18 14.69
N GLY A 48 -22.67 -59.02 13.73
CA GLY A 48 -21.31 -59.03 13.20
C GLY A 48 -20.96 -57.70 12.51
N THR A 49 -19.66 -57.37 12.48
CA THR A 49 -19.16 -56.09 11.96
C THR A 49 -18.33 -56.22 10.69
N GLU A 50 -18.17 -57.43 10.17
CA GLU A 50 -17.21 -57.72 9.10
C GLU A 50 -17.92 -58.07 7.78
N LEU A 51 -17.49 -57.46 6.67
CA LEU A 51 -17.85 -57.94 5.33
C LEU A 51 -16.80 -58.94 4.86
N TRP A 52 -17.26 -59.97 4.15
CA TRP A 52 -16.35 -60.98 3.59
C TRP A 52 -15.73 -60.49 2.29
N LYS A 53 -14.57 -61.07 1.93
CA LYS A 53 -13.72 -60.53 0.86
C LYS A 53 -14.47 -60.28 -0.46
N TYR A 54 -15.34 -61.20 -0.91
CA TYR A 54 -16.08 -61.01 -2.17
C TYR A 54 -17.10 -59.85 -2.11
N GLN A 55 -17.62 -59.52 -0.92
CA GLN A 55 -18.48 -58.33 -0.72
C GLN A 55 -17.65 -57.04 -0.75
N TRP A 56 -16.42 -57.08 -0.23
CA TRP A 56 -15.46 -55.99 -0.35
C TRP A 56 -15.03 -55.73 -1.80
N ASP A 57 -14.83 -56.80 -2.58
CA ASP A 57 -14.46 -56.72 -3.98
C ASP A 57 -15.58 -56.03 -4.81
N LEU A 58 -16.86 -56.28 -4.51
CA LEU A 58 -18.03 -55.64 -5.16
C LEU A 58 -18.19 -54.15 -4.83
N ILE A 59 -17.70 -53.69 -3.67
CA ILE A 59 -17.71 -52.27 -3.30
C ILE A 59 -16.59 -51.52 -4.03
N HIS A 60 -15.41 -52.14 -4.18
CA HIS A 60 -14.23 -51.51 -4.78
C HIS A 60 -14.25 -51.52 -6.30
N ASN A 61 -14.86 -52.53 -6.93
CA ASN A 61 -15.01 -52.60 -8.36
C ASN A 61 -16.46 -53.01 -8.71
N PRO A 62 -17.42 -52.07 -8.56
CA PRO A 62 -18.82 -52.36 -8.84
C PRO A 62 -18.96 -52.73 -10.32
N GLU A 63 -19.45 -53.93 -10.61
CA GLU A 63 -19.75 -54.32 -11.99
C GLU A 63 -20.72 -53.30 -12.59
N SER A 64 -20.30 -52.66 -13.69
CA SER A 64 -21.12 -51.70 -14.42
C SER A 64 -22.38 -52.39 -14.95
N ILE A 65 -23.55 -51.97 -14.48
CA ILE A 65 -24.83 -52.39 -15.07
C ILE A 65 -24.96 -51.68 -16.42
N LEU A 66 -24.40 -52.28 -17.47
CA LEU A 66 -24.86 -52.03 -18.83
C LEU A 66 -26.30 -52.57 -18.92
N PHE A 67 -27.25 -51.71 -19.27
CA PHE A 67 -28.67 -52.01 -19.49
C PHE A 67 -29.58 -52.04 -18.24
N ALA A 68 -29.51 -51.02 -17.38
CA ALA A 68 -30.53 -50.79 -16.34
C ALA A 68 -31.95 -50.51 -16.90
N TRP A 69 -32.07 -50.18 -18.18
CA TRP A 69 -33.35 -49.98 -18.89
C TRP A 69 -33.95 -51.27 -19.47
N ALA A 70 -33.23 -52.41 -19.41
CA ALA A 70 -33.68 -53.69 -19.98
C ALA A 70 -34.16 -54.69 -18.92
N GLN A 71 -34.34 -54.26 -17.66
CA GLN A 71 -35.23 -54.94 -16.73
C GLN A 71 -36.58 -54.26 -16.81
N GLU A 72 -37.45 -54.80 -17.67
CA GLU A 72 -38.88 -54.54 -17.59
C GLU A 72 -39.38 -55.14 -16.27
N GLU A 73 -39.51 -54.30 -15.24
CA GLU A 73 -40.51 -54.55 -14.21
C GLU A 73 -41.86 -54.11 -14.79
N GLU A 74 -42.55 -55.06 -15.43
CA GLU A 74 -44.02 -55.05 -15.44
C GLU A 74 -44.50 -55.14 -13.98
N GLU A 75 -44.48 -54.00 -13.28
CA GLU A 75 -45.32 -53.85 -12.10
C GLU A 75 -46.75 -53.67 -12.60
N GLY A 76 -47.56 -54.69 -12.30
CA GLY A 76 -48.98 -54.73 -12.61
C GLY A 76 -49.68 -53.45 -12.18
N GLU A 77 -50.28 -52.80 -13.17
CA GLU A 77 -51.31 -51.79 -13.01
C GLU A 77 -52.43 -52.34 -12.11
N LEU A 78 -52.37 -52.01 -10.81
CA LEU A 78 -53.54 -51.99 -9.96
C LEU A 78 -54.19 -50.62 -10.18
N VAL A 79 -55.17 -50.59 -11.08
CA VAL A 79 -56.19 -49.54 -11.10
C VAL A 79 -56.96 -49.66 -9.78
N ASP A 80 -56.59 -48.87 -8.79
CA ASP A 80 -57.45 -48.60 -7.65
C ASP A 80 -58.22 -47.30 -7.97
N GLU A 81 -59.52 -47.44 -8.22
CA GLU A 81 -60.42 -46.31 -8.44
C GLU A 81 -60.49 -45.47 -7.17
N GLY A 82 -59.64 -44.44 -7.07
CA GLY A 82 -59.86 -43.31 -6.16
C GLY A 82 -58.62 -42.71 -5.53
N THR A 83 -57.92 -41.81 -6.26
CA THR A 83 -57.37 -40.51 -5.78
C THR A 83 -56.44 -39.85 -6.82
N GLU A 84 -56.93 -39.60 -8.05
CA GLU A 84 -56.14 -38.84 -9.02
C GLU A 84 -56.26 -37.32 -8.75
N LEU A 85 -55.25 -36.75 -8.09
CA LEU A 85 -55.04 -35.31 -7.94
C LEU A 85 -54.77 -34.68 -9.31
N ILE A 86 -55.58 -33.70 -9.74
CA ILE A 86 -55.41 -33.03 -11.02
C ILE A 86 -54.88 -31.62 -10.75
N ILE A 87 -53.61 -31.39 -11.06
CA ILE A 87 -53.03 -30.04 -11.03
C ILE A 87 -52.92 -29.53 -12.47
N THR A 88 -53.40 -28.32 -12.71
CA THR A 88 -53.43 -27.69 -14.04
C THR A 88 -52.73 -26.34 -13.98
N TYR A 89 -51.86 -26.06 -14.94
CA TYR A 89 -51.33 -24.72 -15.17
C TYR A 89 -52.35 -23.92 -15.98
N LEU A 90 -52.83 -22.82 -15.42
CA LEU A 90 -53.87 -21.99 -16.03
C LEU A 90 -53.25 -20.90 -16.93
N LYS A 91 -52.14 -20.30 -16.48
CA LYS A 91 -51.45 -19.23 -17.21
C LYS A 91 -49.99 -19.13 -16.80
N LEU A 92 -49.16 -18.74 -17.77
CA LEU A 92 -47.75 -18.44 -17.60
C LEU A 92 -47.44 -17.15 -18.37
N ASN A 93 -46.65 -16.24 -17.80
CA ASN A 93 -46.14 -15.12 -18.58
C ASN A 93 -44.95 -15.57 -19.45
N ASP A 94 -44.90 -15.04 -20.66
CA ASP A 94 -43.88 -15.34 -21.67
C ASP A 94 -42.74 -14.30 -21.70
N ASP A 95 -42.79 -13.31 -20.81
CA ASP A 95 -41.87 -12.16 -20.75
C ASP A 95 -41.02 -12.13 -19.45
N PHE A 96 -40.73 -13.31 -18.91
CA PHE A 96 -39.85 -13.48 -17.75
C PHE A 96 -38.43 -12.97 -18.03
N GLU A 97 -37.89 -12.12 -17.15
CA GLU A 97 -36.53 -11.59 -17.21
C GLU A 97 -35.83 -11.81 -15.85
N PRO A 98 -34.97 -12.84 -15.69
CA PRO A 98 -34.32 -13.13 -14.42
C PRO A 98 -33.70 -11.89 -13.76
N GLY A 99 -34.10 -11.58 -12.53
CA GLY A 99 -33.64 -10.40 -11.77
C GLY A 99 -34.24 -9.04 -12.16
N LYS A 100 -35.11 -8.95 -13.19
CA LYS A 100 -35.76 -7.70 -13.63
C LYS A 100 -37.29 -7.81 -13.71
N LYS A 101 -37.81 -8.97 -14.11
CA LYS A 101 -39.24 -9.25 -14.20
C LYS A 101 -39.51 -10.70 -13.80
N ASP A 102 -40.40 -10.90 -12.83
CA ASP A 102 -40.65 -12.20 -12.23
C ASP A 102 -41.45 -13.12 -13.17
N LEU A 103 -41.17 -14.42 -13.08
CA LEU A 103 -41.98 -15.49 -13.66
C LEU A 103 -43.24 -15.61 -12.83
N SER A 104 -44.40 -15.43 -13.43
CA SER A 104 -45.71 -15.53 -12.80
C SER A 104 -46.45 -16.73 -13.35
N ILE A 105 -46.81 -17.65 -12.46
CA ILE A 105 -47.48 -18.92 -12.77
C ILE A 105 -48.82 -18.93 -12.07
N GLU A 106 -49.90 -19.03 -12.84
CA GLU A 106 -51.23 -19.29 -12.32
C GLU A 106 -51.52 -20.79 -12.41
N TYR A 107 -51.86 -21.42 -11.29
CA TYR A 107 -52.09 -22.86 -11.20
C TYR A 107 -53.42 -23.16 -10.49
N SER A 108 -53.98 -24.33 -10.78
CA SER A 108 -55.14 -24.89 -10.10
C SER A 108 -54.82 -26.29 -9.58
N ILE A 109 -55.24 -26.57 -8.35
CA ILE A 109 -55.18 -27.91 -7.75
C ILE A 109 -56.64 -28.37 -7.59
N ALA A 110 -57.10 -29.22 -8.50
CA ALA A 110 -58.46 -29.75 -8.47
C ALA A 110 -58.55 -30.98 -7.55
N LYS A 111 -59.76 -31.23 -7.01
CA LYS A 111 -60.09 -32.31 -6.07
C LYS A 111 -59.38 -32.25 -4.71
N LEU A 112 -58.77 -31.10 -4.37
CA LEU A 112 -58.14 -30.87 -3.06
C LEU A 112 -59.09 -31.17 -1.89
N GLU A 113 -60.35 -30.72 -1.99
CA GLU A 113 -61.40 -30.96 -0.98
C GLU A 113 -61.83 -32.42 -0.89
N SER A 114 -61.80 -33.17 -2.00
CA SER A 114 -62.12 -34.59 -2.03
C SER A 114 -61.06 -35.41 -1.29
N ILE A 115 -59.79 -35.11 -1.57
CA ILE A 115 -58.65 -35.78 -0.92
C ILE A 115 -58.57 -35.40 0.56
N ALA A 116 -58.79 -34.13 0.91
CA ALA A 116 -58.83 -33.70 2.33
C ALA A 116 -59.96 -34.39 3.13
N ASN A 117 -61.05 -34.79 2.47
CA ASN A 117 -62.15 -35.53 3.09
C ASN A 117 -61.88 -37.05 3.20
N GLU A 118 -61.18 -37.65 2.24
CA GLU A 118 -60.82 -39.08 2.23
C GLU A 118 -59.57 -39.39 3.05
N HIS A 119 -58.59 -38.50 3.02
CA HIS A 119 -57.29 -38.59 3.66
C HIS A 119 -57.06 -37.29 4.44
N LYS A 120 -57.36 -37.31 5.74
CA LYS A 120 -57.42 -36.12 6.61
C LYS A 120 -56.15 -35.24 6.67
N ASP A 121 -55.06 -35.60 5.98
CA ASP A 121 -53.75 -34.97 6.14
C ASP A 121 -53.04 -34.68 4.81
N VAL A 122 -53.66 -33.94 3.89
CA VAL A 122 -52.89 -33.18 2.87
C VAL A 122 -52.14 -32.07 3.61
N THR A 123 -50.81 -32.14 3.62
CA THR A 123 -50.01 -31.32 4.53
C THR A 123 -49.41 -30.09 3.84
N LYS A 124 -48.94 -30.22 2.59
CA LYS A 124 -48.31 -29.12 1.83
C LYS A 124 -48.46 -29.29 0.31
N ALA A 125 -48.47 -28.18 -0.41
CA ALA A 125 -48.16 -28.12 -1.83
C ALA A 125 -46.81 -27.42 -2.01
N PHE A 126 -46.10 -27.72 -3.09
CA PHE A 126 -44.81 -27.10 -3.39
C PHE A 126 -44.58 -27.02 -4.90
N ILE A 127 -43.69 -26.12 -5.31
CA ILE A 127 -43.21 -25.98 -6.69
C ILE A 127 -41.70 -26.20 -6.74
N TRP A 128 -41.23 -26.90 -7.77
CA TRP A 128 -39.84 -27.10 -8.10
C TRP A 128 -39.54 -26.48 -9.47
N ILE A 129 -38.42 -25.75 -9.54
CA ILE A 129 -37.78 -25.38 -10.80
C ILE A 129 -36.55 -26.25 -10.95
N LEU A 130 -36.47 -27.00 -12.06
CA LEU A 130 -35.42 -27.95 -12.33
C LEU A 130 -34.59 -27.51 -13.53
N LYS A 131 -33.26 -27.63 -13.42
CA LYS A 131 -32.30 -27.46 -14.52
C LYS A 131 -31.55 -28.78 -14.67
N ASP A 132 -31.52 -29.33 -15.88
CA ASP A 132 -30.87 -30.62 -16.16
C ASP A 132 -31.34 -31.78 -15.24
N GLY A 133 -32.60 -31.72 -14.79
CA GLY A 133 -33.19 -32.71 -13.88
C GLY A 133 -32.92 -32.50 -12.39
N GLU A 134 -32.11 -31.50 -12.01
CA GLU A 134 -31.82 -31.15 -10.62
C GLU A 134 -32.66 -29.94 -10.17
N ALA A 135 -33.25 -30.00 -8.97
CA ALA A 135 -34.04 -28.90 -8.42
C ALA A 135 -33.13 -27.74 -7.98
N ILE A 136 -33.22 -26.61 -8.68
CA ILE A 136 -32.47 -25.39 -8.35
C ILE A 136 -33.30 -24.44 -7.46
N TYR A 137 -34.62 -24.53 -7.50
CA TYR A 137 -35.50 -23.74 -6.64
C TYR A 137 -36.69 -24.56 -6.18
N THR A 138 -37.06 -24.41 -4.91
CA THR A 138 -38.25 -25.05 -4.34
C THR A 138 -38.96 -24.12 -3.38
N ALA A 139 -40.28 -23.97 -3.51
CA ALA A 139 -41.08 -23.17 -2.59
C ALA A 139 -42.38 -23.87 -2.18
N ASP A 140 -42.83 -23.62 -0.94
CA ASP A 140 -44.15 -24.03 -0.46
C ASP A 140 -45.24 -23.20 -1.18
N LEU A 141 -46.27 -23.88 -1.66
CA LEU A 141 -47.45 -23.29 -2.28
C LEU A 141 -48.65 -23.37 -1.32
N PRO A 142 -49.56 -22.37 -1.34
CA PRO A 142 -50.81 -22.46 -0.60
C PRO A 142 -51.69 -23.60 -1.15
N LEU A 143 -52.25 -24.41 -0.25
CA LEU A 143 -53.24 -25.45 -0.54
C LEU A 143 -54.60 -24.81 -0.84
N LYS A 144 -54.78 -24.31 -2.06
CA LYS A 144 -56.03 -23.69 -2.55
C LYS A 144 -56.36 -24.21 -3.95
N ASN A 145 -57.65 -24.14 -4.31
CA ASN A 145 -58.14 -24.57 -5.62
C ASN A 145 -57.46 -23.79 -6.77
N THR A 146 -57.08 -22.54 -6.54
CA THR A 146 -56.26 -21.74 -7.47
C THR A 146 -55.24 -20.89 -6.70
N GLY A 147 -54.10 -20.62 -7.33
CA GLY A 147 -53.04 -19.79 -6.76
C GLY A 147 -52.13 -19.19 -7.83
N THR A 148 -51.34 -18.21 -7.41
CA THR A 148 -50.29 -17.59 -8.22
C THR A 148 -48.96 -17.76 -7.51
N PHE A 149 -47.92 -18.11 -8.27
CA PHE A 149 -46.55 -18.21 -7.80
C PHE A 149 -45.68 -17.26 -8.61
N GLU A 150 -44.79 -16.54 -7.92
CA GLU A 150 -43.86 -15.60 -8.54
C GLU A 150 -42.41 -15.98 -8.21
N TRP A 151 -41.55 -15.97 -9.23
CA TRP A 151 -40.14 -16.31 -9.10
C TRP A 151 -39.23 -15.38 -9.88
N ASN A 152 -38.21 -14.84 -9.23
CA ASN A 152 -37.28 -13.88 -9.82
C ASN A 152 -36.07 -14.52 -10.53
N GLY A 153 -36.01 -15.85 -10.63
CA GLY A 153 -34.91 -16.58 -11.28
C GLY A 153 -33.76 -17.01 -10.36
N LYS A 154 -33.81 -16.76 -9.06
CA LYS A 154 -32.74 -17.11 -8.10
C LYS A 154 -32.93 -18.51 -7.50
N SER A 155 -31.86 -19.25 -7.19
CA SER A 155 -31.96 -20.54 -6.48
C SER A 155 -32.29 -20.36 -5.00
N ASN A 156 -32.60 -21.47 -4.32
CA ASN A 156 -32.77 -21.51 -2.86
C ASN A 156 -31.48 -21.27 -2.07
N SER A 157 -30.30 -21.41 -2.69
CA SER A 157 -29.00 -21.19 -2.04
C SER A 157 -28.66 -19.70 -1.90
N GLY A 158 -29.32 -18.84 -2.69
CA GLY A 158 -29.10 -17.39 -2.68
C GLY A 158 -27.86 -16.92 -3.43
N GLU A 159 -27.14 -17.79 -4.17
CA GLU A 159 -26.00 -17.39 -5.01
C GLU A 159 -26.46 -16.68 -6.30
N THR A 160 -26.78 -15.39 -6.13
CA THR A 160 -27.51 -14.52 -7.08
C THR A 160 -27.08 -14.49 -8.55
N GLU A 161 -25.84 -14.81 -8.92
CA GLU A 161 -25.36 -14.71 -10.32
C GLU A 161 -25.07 -16.06 -10.97
N ALA A 162 -24.60 -17.07 -10.23
CA ALA A 162 -24.29 -18.39 -10.78
C ALA A 162 -25.55 -19.19 -11.16
N ASP A 163 -26.65 -18.96 -10.45
CA ASP A 163 -27.92 -19.66 -10.67
C ASP A 163 -28.64 -19.21 -11.95
N ILE A 164 -28.41 -17.96 -12.36
CA ILE A 164 -29.01 -17.34 -13.55
C ILE A 164 -28.16 -17.62 -14.79
N GLU A 165 -26.86 -17.90 -14.62
CA GLU A 165 -25.92 -18.17 -15.71
C GLU A 165 -26.36 -19.40 -16.53
N GLY A 166 -26.68 -19.18 -17.81
CA GLY A 166 -27.17 -20.22 -18.72
C GLY A 166 -28.57 -20.76 -18.40
N LEU A 167 -29.39 -20.06 -17.60
CA LEU A 167 -30.80 -20.42 -17.37
C LEU A 167 -31.66 -20.03 -18.58
N SER A 168 -31.47 -20.72 -19.70
CA SER A 168 -32.25 -20.53 -20.94
C SER A 168 -33.42 -21.50 -21.08
N GLU A 169 -33.32 -22.65 -20.41
CA GLU A 169 -34.26 -23.76 -20.44
C GLU A 169 -34.33 -24.37 -19.02
N PHE A 170 -35.55 -24.64 -18.55
CA PHE A 170 -35.78 -25.28 -17.25
C PHE A 170 -37.17 -25.93 -17.23
N THR A 171 -37.38 -26.86 -16.30
CA THR A 171 -38.64 -27.58 -16.13
C THR A 171 -39.31 -27.15 -14.83
N ILE A 172 -40.64 -27.01 -14.85
CA ILE A 172 -41.45 -26.68 -13.69
C ILE A 172 -42.25 -27.90 -13.28
N LYS A 173 -42.23 -28.23 -11.98
CA LYS A 173 -43.04 -29.29 -11.37
C LYS A 173 -43.78 -28.76 -10.15
N ILE A 174 -45.03 -29.11 -9.99
CA ILE A 174 -45.78 -28.90 -8.74
C ILE A 174 -46.02 -30.25 -8.10
N GLY A 175 -46.03 -30.33 -6.79
CA GLY A 175 -46.44 -31.54 -6.08
C GLY A 175 -47.14 -31.24 -4.77
N VAL A 176 -47.76 -32.28 -4.20
CA VAL A 176 -48.41 -32.25 -2.90
C VAL A 176 -47.95 -33.43 -2.04
N THR A 177 -47.90 -33.21 -0.73
CA THR A 177 -47.61 -34.25 0.24
C THR A 177 -48.86 -34.70 0.96
N ILE A 178 -49.08 -36.02 0.98
CA ILE A 178 -50.14 -36.66 1.76
C ILE A 178 -49.47 -37.39 2.92
N ASN A 179 -49.93 -37.15 4.14
CA ASN A 179 -49.47 -37.87 5.31
C ASN A 179 -50.52 -38.93 5.69
N TYR A 180 -50.07 -40.12 6.03
CA TYR A 180 -50.94 -41.18 6.53
C TYR A 180 -50.60 -41.47 7.98
N ASP A 181 -51.55 -41.24 8.87
CA ASP A 181 -51.43 -41.56 10.29
C ASP A 181 -51.75 -43.05 10.51
N TYR A 182 -50.70 -43.87 10.63
CA TYR A 182 -50.82 -45.28 11.00
C TYR A 182 -50.36 -45.51 12.44
N SER A 183 -50.96 -46.51 13.10
CA SER A 183 -50.68 -46.88 14.49
C SER A 183 -49.22 -47.30 14.80
N LEU A 184 -48.33 -47.32 13.80
CA LEU A 184 -46.90 -47.65 13.91
C LEU A 184 -45.95 -46.58 13.33
N GLY A 185 -46.47 -45.42 12.89
CA GLY A 185 -45.69 -44.27 12.40
C GLY A 185 -46.27 -43.62 11.13
N ASN A 186 -45.95 -42.33 10.94
CA ASN A 186 -46.39 -41.53 9.79
C ASN A 186 -45.70 -41.96 8.48
N ILE A 187 -46.47 -42.16 7.40
CA ILE A 187 -45.96 -42.37 6.04
C ILE A 187 -46.30 -41.13 5.20
N ILE A 188 -45.31 -40.57 4.50
CA ILE A 188 -45.51 -39.43 3.59
C ILE A 188 -45.46 -39.94 2.16
N GLU A 189 -46.56 -39.75 1.42
CA GLU A 189 -46.65 -39.97 -0.02
C GLU A 189 -46.54 -38.65 -0.78
N TRP A 190 -45.90 -38.70 -1.94
CA TRP A 190 -45.67 -37.55 -2.81
C TRP A 190 -46.40 -37.75 -4.13
N LEU A 191 -47.33 -36.85 -4.45
CA LEU A 191 -48.00 -36.80 -5.75
C LEU A 191 -47.46 -35.60 -6.54
N PHE A 192 -46.97 -35.84 -7.76
CA PHE A 192 -46.39 -34.82 -8.62
C PHE A 192 -47.20 -34.60 -9.89
N THR A 193 -47.10 -33.40 -10.46
CA THR A 193 -47.62 -33.11 -11.81
C THR A 193 -46.78 -33.74 -12.91
N LYS A 194 -47.33 -33.76 -14.13
CA LYS A 194 -46.51 -33.83 -15.33
C LYS A 194 -45.57 -32.61 -15.40
N ASP A 195 -44.42 -32.84 -16.01
CA ASP A 195 -43.39 -31.84 -16.23
C ASP A 195 -43.88 -30.78 -17.23
N VAL A 196 -43.61 -29.51 -16.93
CA VAL A 196 -43.81 -28.41 -17.87
C VAL A 196 -42.46 -27.84 -18.24
N ASP A 197 -42.05 -28.07 -19.48
CA ASP A 197 -40.82 -27.51 -20.02
C ASP A 197 -41.04 -26.04 -20.37
N PHE A 198 -40.17 -25.18 -19.84
CA PHE A 198 -40.12 -23.77 -20.16
C PHE A 198 -38.86 -23.43 -20.94
N LYS A 199 -39.04 -22.62 -21.98
CA LYS A 199 -37.96 -22.19 -22.87
C LYS A 199 -38.11 -20.72 -23.18
N LEU A 200 -37.04 -19.96 -22.95
CA LEU A 200 -36.99 -18.56 -23.37
C LEU A 200 -37.04 -18.47 -24.90
N THR A 201 -37.97 -17.66 -25.40
CA THR A 201 -38.39 -17.70 -26.82
C THR A 201 -37.70 -16.65 -27.68
N SER A 202 -37.22 -15.54 -27.12
CA SER A 202 -36.53 -14.49 -27.88
C SER A 202 -35.00 -14.58 -27.86
N GLU A 203 -34.34 -14.13 -28.94
CA GLU A 203 -32.88 -14.01 -28.99
C GLU A 203 -32.33 -13.02 -27.96
N LYS A 204 -33.10 -11.97 -27.62
CA LYS A 204 -32.79 -11.03 -26.53
C LYS A 204 -32.82 -11.71 -25.16
N GLU A 205 -33.76 -12.63 -24.93
CA GLU A 205 -33.83 -13.43 -23.69
C GLU A 205 -32.66 -14.43 -23.58
N LYS A 206 -32.17 -14.96 -24.70
CA LYS A 206 -30.94 -15.78 -24.72
C LYS A 206 -29.69 -14.94 -24.47
N GLU A 207 -29.61 -13.70 -24.94
CA GLU A 207 -28.54 -12.77 -24.54
C GLU A 207 -28.58 -12.42 -23.04
N TRP A 208 -29.74 -12.43 -22.39
CA TRP A 208 -29.87 -12.23 -20.94
C TRP A 208 -29.41 -13.44 -20.10
N SER A 209 -29.20 -14.61 -20.74
CA SER A 209 -28.45 -15.73 -20.12
C SER A 209 -26.95 -15.43 -19.96
N VAL A 210 -26.47 -14.31 -20.55
CA VAL A 210 -25.18 -13.69 -20.27
C VAL A 210 -25.37 -12.66 -19.16
N LEU A 211 -24.58 -12.76 -18.09
CA LEU A 211 -24.60 -11.82 -16.97
C LEU A 211 -24.58 -10.38 -17.48
N LYS A 212 -25.56 -9.54 -17.09
CA LYS A 212 -25.69 -8.13 -17.52
C LYS A 212 -24.34 -7.38 -17.54
N TRP A 213 -23.56 -7.54 -16.47
CA TRP A 213 -22.24 -6.91 -16.32
C TRP A 213 -21.23 -7.30 -17.40
N LYS A 214 -21.33 -8.50 -17.97
CA LYS A 214 -20.44 -8.99 -19.04
C LYS A 214 -20.81 -8.35 -20.37
N LYS A 215 -22.11 -8.19 -20.66
CA LYS A 215 -22.58 -7.40 -21.80
C LYS A 215 -22.17 -5.93 -21.68
N ASP A 216 -22.29 -5.36 -20.48
CA ASP A 216 -21.81 -4.00 -20.20
C ASP A 216 -20.29 -3.89 -20.45
N TYR A 217 -19.53 -4.92 -20.09
CA TYR A 217 -18.10 -5.02 -20.39
C TYR A 217 -17.82 -5.15 -21.89
N GLU A 218 -18.56 -5.97 -22.63
CA GLU A 218 -18.44 -6.08 -24.09
C GLU A 218 -18.73 -4.74 -24.78
N ASN A 219 -19.71 -3.99 -24.28
CA ASN A 219 -20.09 -2.66 -24.78
C ASN A 219 -19.25 -1.50 -24.22
N PHE A 220 -18.31 -1.76 -23.31
CA PHE A 220 -17.48 -0.71 -22.75
C PHE A 220 -16.53 -0.15 -23.83
N GLY A 221 -16.76 1.10 -24.23
CA GLY A 221 -16.08 1.76 -25.35
C GLY A 221 -14.69 2.30 -25.02
N HIS A 222 -14.35 2.41 -23.74
CA HIS A 222 -13.07 2.97 -23.29
C HIS A 222 -11.97 1.94 -23.03
N LYS A 223 -12.10 0.71 -23.55
CA LYS A 223 -11.09 -0.36 -23.38
C LYS A 223 -9.69 0.04 -23.84
N GLU A 224 -9.61 0.86 -24.89
CA GLU A 224 -8.34 1.33 -25.46
C GLU A 224 -7.86 2.65 -24.85
N SER A 225 -8.79 3.47 -24.34
CA SER A 225 -8.47 4.78 -23.76
C SER A 225 -8.26 4.74 -22.26
N MET A 226 -8.67 3.68 -21.55
CA MET A 226 -8.50 3.46 -20.11
C MET A 226 -7.47 2.36 -19.86
N GLN A 227 -6.67 2.47 -18.79
CA GLN A 227 -5.60 1.51 -18.51
C GLN A 227 -6.05 0.33 -17.65
N LEU A 228 -5.33 -0.80 -17.79
CA LEU A 228 -5.57 -2.05 -17.06
C LEU A 228 -7.01 -2.59 -17.16
N VAL A 229 -7.73 -2.23 -18.22
CA VAL A 229 -9.08 -2.76 -18.45
C VAL A 229 -8.97 -4.24 -18.80
N SER A 230 -9.66 -5.08 -18.03
CA SER A 230 -9.83 -6.50 -18.35
C SER A 230 -11.12 -7.01 -17.69
N GLU A 231 -11.73 -8.02 -18.30
CA GLU A 231 -12.98 -8.62 -17.80
C GLU A 231 -12.80 -9.15 -16.37
N VAL A 232 -11.69 -9.85 -16.12
CA VAL A 232 -11.34 -10.42 -14.81
C VAL A 232 -11.23 -9.33 -13.74
N ARG A 233 -10.56 -8.21 -14.05
CA ARG A 233 -10.43 -7.09 -13.10
C ARG A 233 -11.77 -6.42 -12.83
N TYR A 234 -12.59 -6.20 -13.86
CA TYR A 234 -13.90 -5.60 -13.67
C TYR A 234 -14.78 -6.49 -12.79
N LYS A 235 -14.84 -7.80 -13.08
CA LYS A 235 -15.59 -8.76 -12.29
C LYS A 235 -15.19 -8.70 -10.80
N GLY A 236 -13.90 -8.65 -10.49
CA GLY A 236 -13.41 -8.55 -9.11
C GLY A 236 -13.67 -7.22 -8.41
N LEU A 237 -13.83 -6.12 -9.17
CA LEU A 237 -14.00 -4.76 -8.63
C LEU A 237 -15.44 -4.24 -8.71
N LYS A 238 -16.35 -4.94 -9.39
CA LYS A 238 -17.72 -4.50 -9.69
C LYS A 238 -18.45 -3.95 -8.45
N ALA A 239 -18.52 -4.72 -7.37
CA ALA A 239 -19.18 -4.30 -6.14
C ALA A 239 -18.56 -3.02 -5.53
N GLN A 240 -17.26 -2.82 -5.69
CA GLN A 240 -16.59 -1.60 -5.21
C GLN A 240 -16.90 -0.39 -6.09
N TYR A 241 -17.04 -0.59 -7.41
CA TYR A 241 -17.54 0.44 -8.31
C TYR A 241 -18.98 0.83 -7.98
N GLU A 242 -19.86 -0.15 -7.75
CA GLU A 242 -21.26 0.09 -7.38
C GLU A 242 -21.34 0.91 -6.10
N ALA A 243 -20.68 0.45 -5.02
CA ALA A 243 -20.62 1.18 -3.76
C ALA A 243 -20.05 2.60 -3.91
N ARG A 244 -19.03 2.78 -4.77
CA ARG A 244 -18.46 4.12 -5.03
C ARG A 244 -19.47 5.02 -5.72
N LEU A 245 -20.16 4.55 -6.75
CA LEU A 245 -21.13 5.34 -7.51
C LEU A 245 -22.37 5.68 -6.68
N GLU A 246 -22.87 4.73 -5.89
CA GLU A 246 -23.94 4.97 -4.92
C GLU A 246 -23.56 6.06 -3.91
N SER A 247 -22.31 6.05 -3.42
CA SER A 247 -21.81 7.10 -2.51
C SER A 247 -21.74 8.49 -3.16
N LEU A 248 -21.79 8.56 -4.49
CA LEU A 248 -21.84 9.78 -5.29
C LEU A 248 -23.27 10.15 -5.72
N GLY A 249 -24.28 9.38 -5.32
CA GLY A 249 -25.69 9.59 -5.64
C GLY A 249 -26.15 8.96 -6.95
N VAL A 250 -25.36 8.08 -7.57
CA VAL A 250 -25.73 7.37 -8.80
C VAL A 250 -26.51 6.10 -8.43
N ASN A 251 -27.68 5.91 -9.04
CA ASN A 251 -28.47 4.69 -8.86
C ASN A 251 -27.92 3.55 -9.72
N THR A 252 -27.11 2.69 -9.11
CA THR A 252 -26.44 1.54 -9.73
C THR A 252 -27.39 0.42 -10.15
N SER A 253 -28.63 0.42 -9.64
CA SER A 253 -29.68 -0.50 -10.10
C SER A 253 -30.21 -0.13 -11.50
N GLU A 254 -30.13 1.16 -11.85
CA GLU A 254 -30.55 1.69 -13.16
C GLU A 254 -29.38 1.81 -14.13
N THR A 255 -28.25 2.37 -13.67
CA THR A 255 -27.04 2.58 -14.48
C THR A 255 -25.89 1.76 -13.92
N SER A 256 -25.41 0.77 -14.68
CA SER A 256 -24.25 -0.02 -14.28
C SER A 256 -22.98 0.83 -14.22
N PRO A 257 -21.93 0.39 -13.50
CA PRO A 257 -20.66 1.11 -13.48
C PRO A 257 -20.04 1.39 -14.85
N LEU A 258 -20.11 0.43 -15.78
CA LEU A 258 -19.50 0.61 -17.11
C LEU A 258 -20.34 1.50 -18.01
N GLU A 259 -21.68 1.47 -17.89
CA GLU A 259 -22.55 2.45 -18.55
C GLU A 259 -22.22 3.86 -18.05
N TYR A 260 -22.12 4.06 -16.74
CA TYR A 260 -21.70 5.33 -16.16
C TYR A 260 -20.35 5.78 -16.71
N LEU A 261 -19.34 4.90 -16.71
CA LEU A 261 -18.01 5.24 -17.20
C LEU A 261 -18.00 5.56 -18.71
N ASN A 262 -18.79 4.85 -19.52
CA ASN A 262 -18.96 5.15 -20.95
C ASN A 262 -19.52 6.55 -21.21
N GLU A 263 -20.42 7.02 -20.34
CA GLU A 263 -21.02 8.35 -20.48
C GLU A 263 -20.15 9.48 -19.93
N HIS A 264 -19.25 9.16 -19.00
CA HIS A 264 -18.54 10.16 -18.21
C HIS A 264 -17.03 10.20 -18.47
N LEU A 265 -16.42 9.18 -19.07
CA LEU A 265 -15.01 9.22 -19.46
C LEU A 265 -14.84 9.91 -20.82
N VAL A 266 -13.94 10.88 -20.88
CA VAL A 266 -13.64 11.63 -22.11
C VAL A 266 -12.14 11.83 -22.25
N ALA A 267 -11.69 12.10 -23.48
CA ALA A 267 -10.33 12.60 -23.73
C ALA A 267 -10.30 14.11 -23.54
N GLY A 268 -9.36 14.62 -22.74
CA GLY A 268 -9.26 16.05 -22.40
C GLY A 268 -7.82 16.56 -22.44
N ASP A 269 -7.61 17.76 -21.89
CA ASP A 269 -6.26 18.21 -21.55
C ASP A 269 -6.27 19.05 -20.27
N PHE A 270 -5.14 19.06 -19.57
CA PHE A 270 -4.87 19.97 -18.46
C PHE A 270 -3.49 20.59 -18.63
N LEU A 271 -3.38 21.91 -18.51
CA LEU A 271 -2.20 22.72 -18.79
C LEU A 271 -1.59 22.47 -20.18
N GLY A 272 -2.45 22.12 -21.16
CA GLY A 272 -2.03 21.77 -22.50
C GLY A 272 -1.45 20.36 -22.64
N LYS A 273 -1.68 19.47 -21.66
CA LYS A 273 -1.30 18.05 -21.73
C LYS A 273 -2.51 17.17 -21.87
N GLU A 274 -2.50 16.37 -22.94
CA GLU A 274 -3.55 15.42 -23.25
C GLU A 274 -3.73 14.40 -22.12
N ILE A 275 -4.99 14.16 -21.77
CA ILE A 275 -5.43 13.11 -20.84
C ILE A 275 -6.32 12.17 -21.64
N PRO A 276 -5.85 10.96 -22.00
CA PRO A 276 -6.60 10.05 -22.88
C PRO A 276 -7.96 9.63 -22.32
N SER A 277 -8.08 9.49 -21.00
CA SER A 277 -9.33 9.13 -20.33
C SER A 277 -9.39 9.75 -18.94
N ILE A 278 -10.37 10.64 -18.75
CA ILE A 278 -10.64 11.33 -17.48
C ILE A 278 -12.15 11.49 -17.32
N ASN A 279 -12.62 11.52 -16.07
CA ASN A 279 -14.02 11.83 -15.80
C ASN A 279 -14.30 13.28 -16.21
N ILE A 280 -15.31 13.52 -17.03
CA ILE A 280 -15.68 14.84 -17.55
C ILE A 280 -15.99 15.84 -16.42
N ARG A 281 -16.49 15.36 -15.27
CA ARG A 281 -16.72 16.19 -14.08
C ARG A 281 -15.41 16.61 -13.41
N PHE A 282 -14.40 15.74 -13.44
CA PHE A 282 -13.06 16.11 -13.00
C PHE A 282 -12.41 17.09 -13.99
N LEU A 283 -12.57 16.86 -15.30
CA LEU A 283 -12.09 17.77 -16.34
C LEU A 283 -12.71 19.18 -16.21
N TYR A 284 -14.00 19.28 -15.89
CA TYR A 284 -14.67 20.55 -15.55
C TYR A 284 -13.94 21.29 -14.44
N PHE A 285 -13.68 20.60 -13.33
CA PHE A 285 -12.93 21.17 -12.21
C PHE A 285 -11.51 21.60 -12.63
N LEU A 286 -10.80 20.78 -13.41
CA LEU A 286 -9.47 21.10 -13.90
C LEU A 286 -9.46 22.36 -14.78
N ARG A 287 -10.47 22.54 -15.65
CA ARG A 287 -10.60 23.77 -16.46
C ARG A 287 -10.87 25.01 -15.61
N LYS A 288 -11.73 24.91 -14.59
CA LYS A 288 -11.95 25.99 -13.64
C LYS A 288 -10.68 26.35 -12.88
N LEU A 289 -9.88 25.35 -12.50
CA LEU A 289 -8.58 25.56 -11.87
C LEU A 289 -7.61 26.27 -12.83
N GLU A 290 -7.60 25.89 -14.11
CA GLU A 290 -6.77 26.54 -15.13
C GLU A 290 -7.12 28.02 -15.36
N GLU A 291 -8.36 28.45 -15.16
CA GLU A 291 -8.71 29.87 -15.22
C GLU A 291 -7.92 30.69 -14.18
N GLY A 292 -7.72 30.13 -12.98
CA GLY A 292 -6.90 30.74 -11.92
C GLY A 292 -5.40 30.57 -12.12
N LEU A 293 -4.96 29.43 -12.66
CA LEU A 293 -3.55 29.18 -12.97
C LEU A 293 -3.07 29.99 -14.19
N GLY A 294 -3.96 30.25 -15.14
CA GLY A 294 -3.67 30.83 -16.45
C GLY A 294 -3.05 29.80 -17.40
N ARG A 295 -3.85 29.28 -18.34
CA ARG A 295 -3.35 28.42 -19.41
C ARG A 295 -2.27 29.16 -20.22
N GLY A 296 -1.05 28.60 -20.28
CA GLY A 296 0.07 29.25 -20.96
C GLY A 296 0.81 30.33 -20.13
N LYS A 297 0.42 30.55 -18.87
CA LYS A 297 1.10 31.50 -17.98
C LYS A 297 2.54 31.05 -17.75
N ARG A 298 3.47 31.97 -17.97
CA ARG A 298 4.91 31.73 -17.75
C ARG A 298 5.22 31.87 -16.27
N TRP A 299 5.40 30.74 -15.60
CA TRP A 299 6.06 30.68 -14.29
C TRP A 299 7.58 30.89 -14.50
N SER A 300 8.25 31.58 -13.58
CA SER A 300 9.41 32.47 -13.81
C SER A 300 10.53 32.05 -14.81
N GLN A 301 10.97 33.05 -15.61
CA GLN A 301 12.23 33.21 -16.39
C GLN A 301 12.76 32.03 -17.24
N ASN A 302 12.00 31.59 -18.22
CA ASN A 302 12.45 31.62 -19.63
C ASN A 302 11.26 31.32 -20.53
N THR A 303 11.10 32.14 -21.56
CA THR A 303 9.98 32.08 -22.50
C THR A 303 10.03 30.84 -23.42
N VAL A 304 11.23 30.27 -23.58
CA VAL A 304 11.53 28.96 -24.18
C VAL A 304 11.33 27.82 -23.17
N LEU A 305 11.44 28.10 -21.87
CA LEU A 305 11.36 27.11 -20.81
C LEU A 305 9.94 26.73 -20.42
N PHE A 306 8.90 27.59 -20.46
CA PHE A 306 7.54 27.10 -20.18
C PHE A 306 7.02 26.13 -21.26
N ASN A 307 7.31 26.36 -22.55
CA ASN A 307 7.02 25.37 -23.60
C ASN A 307 7.91 24.12 -23.46
N ASN A 308 9.17 24.27 -23.05
CA ASN A 308 10.03 23.12 -22.72
C ASN A 308 9.61 22.40 -21.43
N TYR A 309 9.01 23.07 -20.44
CA TYR A 309 8.58 22.51 -19.16
C TYR A 309 7.13 22.08 -19.16
N CYS A 310 6.30 22.51 -20.12
CA CYS A 310 5.11 21.79 -20.49
C CYS A 310 5.55 20.59 -21.32
N THR A 311 6.38 20.67 -22.37
CA THR A 311 6.86 19.45 -23.06
C THR A 311 7.62 18.47 -22.14
N LEU A 312 8.32 18.95 -21.10
CA LEU A 312 8.94 18.16 -20.02
C LEU A 312 8.06 18.04 -18.76
N ALA A 313 6.90 18.72 -18.71
CA ALA A 313 5.84 18.38 -17.76
C ALA A 313 5.41 17.02 -18.22
N PRO A 314 5.53 16.06 -17.33
CA PRO A 314 5.62 14.71 -17.76
C PRO A 314 4.39 14.27 -18.53
N PHE A 315 4.57 13.32 -19.44
CA PHE A 315 3.42 12.63 -20.01
C PHE A 315 2.54 12.16 -18.86
N ILE A 316 1.24 12.42 -18.95
CA ILE A 316 0.31 11.82 -18.00
C ILE A 316 0.40 10.32 -18.27
N GLN A 317 0.98 9.61 -17.30
CA GLN A 317 1.32 8.20 -17.45
C GLN A 317 0.21 7.31 -16.93
N ASP A 318 -0.43 7.73 -15.85
CA ASP A 318 -1.61 7.07 -15.32
C ASP A 318 -2.78 8.06 -15.35
N TYR A 319 -3.93 7.58 -15.77
CA TYR A 319 -5.17 8.33 -15.87
C TYR A 319 -6.31 7.35 -15.53
N GLY A 320 -7.52 7.51 -16.09
CA GLY A 320 -8.56 6.48 -15.99
C GLY A 320 -7.99 5.06 -16.10
N ARG A 321 -8.02 4.30 -15.00
CA ARG A 321 -7.33 3.00 -14.85
C ARG A 321 -8.07 2.07 -13.90
N MET A 322 -8.38 0.86 -14.37
CA MET A 322 -9.12 -0.13 -13.59
C MET A 322 -8.21 -0.76 -12.52
N SER A 323 -8.23 -0.17 -11.33
CA SER A 323 -7.26 -0.40 -10.26
C SER A 323 -7.83 -0.22 -8.85
N GLU A 324 -7.13 -0.79 -7.88
CA GLU A 324 -7.38 -0.66 -6.45
C GLU A 324 -6.17 -0.05 -5.74
N VAL A 325 -6.40 0.54 -4.56
CA VAL A 325 -5.38 0.98 -3.62
C VAL A 325 -5.63 0.28 -2.29
N GLY A 326 -4.75 -0.65 -1.92
CA GLY A 326 -5.00 -1.54 -0.79
C GLY A 326 -6.20 -2.44 -1.10
N SER A 327 -7.21 -2.40 -0.23
CA SER A 327 -8.45 -3.17 -0.39
C SER A 327 -9.64 -2.34 -0.91
N ALA A 328 -9.39 -1.16 -1.47
CA ALA A 328 -10.43 -0.22 -1.89
C ALA A 328 -10.22 0.29 -3.32
N LEU A 329 -11.31 0.65 -3.99
CA LEU A 329 -11.29 1.19 -5.35
C LEU A 329 -10.46 2.48 -5.44
N SER A 330 -9.55 2.53 -6.40
CA SER A 330 -8.71 3.72 -6.67
C SER A 330 -9.54 4.88 -7.25
N ASP A 331 -9.13 6.13 -7.02
CA ASP A 331 -9.75 7.28 -7.71
C ASP A 331 -9.41 7.32 -9.21
N HIS A 332 -8.33 6.63 -9.63
CA HIS A 332 -8.06 6.36 -11.04
C HIS A 332 -9.15 5.49 -11.69
N ALA A 333 -9.80 4.61 -10.92
CA ALA A 333 -10.81 3.69 -11.43
C ALA A 333 -12.03 4.40 -12.01
N THR A 334 -12.41 5.54 -11.42
CA THR A 334 -13.54 6.36 -11.88
C THR A 334 -13.11 7.57 -12.70
N GLY A 335 -11.82 7.70 -13.02
CA GLY A 335 -11.25 8.82 -13.77
C GLY A 335 -11.18 10.14 -12.99
N PHE A 336 -11.20 10.10 -11.65
CA PHE A 336 -11.07 11.26 -10.76
C PHE A 336 -9.63 11.49 -10.27
N ALA A 337 -8.66 10.81 -10.87
CA ALA A 337 -7.24 11.00 -10.64
C ALA A 337 -6.43 10.88 -11.94
N PHE A 338 -5.24 11.47 -11.92
CA PHE A 338 -4.20 11.24 -12.91
C PHE A 338 -2.83 11.39 -12.27
N ASP A 339 -1.84 10.69 -12.84
CA ASP A 339 -0.45 10.76 -12.42
C ASP A 339 0.39 11.34 -13.56
N PHE A 340 1.19 12.31 -13.20
CA PHE A 340 2.30 12.76 -14.01
C PHE A 340 3.41 11.68 -14.01
N ASP A 341 4.19 11.55 -15.09
CA ASP A 341 5.32 10.60 -15.25
C ASP A 341 6.08 10.32 -13.96
N LYS A 342 6.06 9.04 -13.60
CA LYS A 342 6.70 8.49 -12.42
C LYS A 342 8.22 8.69 -12.41
N ASP A 343 8.88 8.87 -13.56
CA ASP A 343 10.32 9.10 -13.62
C ASP A 343 10.70 10.51 -13.13
N LYS A 344 9.70 11.39 -12.96
CA LYS A 344 9.86 12.72 -12.33
C LYS A 344 9.46 12.74 -10.86
N ASN A 345 9.02 11.60 -10.34
CA ASN A 345 8.74 11.37 -8.93
C ASN A 345 10.05 11.51 -8.13
N PRO A 346 10.04 12.00 -6.89
CA PRO A 346 11.13 11.87 -5.94
C PRO A 346 11.41 10.45 -5.48
N TRP A 347 10.64 9.49 -5.96
CA TRP A 347 10.76 8.14 -5.47
C TRP A 347 12.04 7.46 -5.94
N LEU A 348 12.96 7.44 -5.00
CA LEU A 348 13.94 6.39 -4.85
C LEU A 348 13.18 5.09 -4.52
N ARG A 349 13.61 3.95 -5.07
CA ARG A 349 13.02 2.65 -4.75
C ARG A 349 13.85 1.96 -3.65
N PRO A 350 13.22 1.48 -2.55
CA PRO A 350 13.94 0.70 -1.54
C PRO A 350 14.70 -0.47 -2.17
N GLY A 351 15.97 -0.63 -1.82
CA GLY A 351 16.85 -1.66 -2.36
C GLY A 351 17.46 -1.36 -3.73
N TYR A 352 17.19 -0.20 -4.31
CA TYR A 352 17.78 0.27 -5.58
C TYR A 352 18.48 1.62 -5.44
N ASN A 353 18.09 2.42 -4.45
CA ASN A 353 18.45 3.83 -4.32
C ASN A 353 18.75 4.21 -2.85
N ASP A 354 19.17 3.24 -2.03
CA ASP A 354 19.34 3.43 -0.59
C ASP A 354 20.50 4.40 -0.29
N TYR A 355 21.59 4.34 -1.07
CA TYR A 355 22.74 5.24 -0.91
C TYR A 355 22.47 6.64 -1.47
N GLN A 356 21.72 6.73 -2.57
CA GLN A 356 21.20 8.01 -3.08
C GLN A 356 20.25 8.69 -2.07
N ASP A 357 19.38 7.93 -1.38
CA ASP A 357 18.49 8.46 -0.34
C ASP A 357 19.29 9.00 0.84
N ARG A 358 20.30 8.25 1.28
CA ARG A 358 21.20 8.68 2.35
C ARG A 358 21.96 9.95 1.97
N LEU A 359 22.43 10.09 0.73
CA LEU A 359 23.04 11.33 0.25
C LEU A 359 22.04 12.50 0.31
N ILE A 360 20.82 12.30 -0.19
CA ILE A 360 19.76 13.33 -0.13
C ILE A 360 19.49 13.72 1.32
N GLN A 361 19.38 12.74 2.22
CA GLN A 361 19.14 12.99 3.64
C GLN A 361 20.31 13.71 4.31
N ILE A 362 21.55 13.37 3.95
CA ILE A 362 22.75 14.06 4.41
C ILE A 362 22.74 15.52 3.96
N VAL A 363 22.48 15.76 2.67
CA VAL A 363 22.56 17.11 2.07
C VAL A 363 21.37 17.99 2.43
N THR A 364 20.16 17.43 2.54
CA THR A 364 18.90 18.20 2.68
C THR A 364 18.20 18.03 4.02
N GLY A 365 18.57 17.01 4.80
CA GLY A 365 17.84 16.62 6.02
C GLY A 365 16.51 15.92 5.75
N LYS A 366 16.15 15.64 4.48
CA LYS A 366 14.89 14.99 4.10
C LYS A 366 15.14 13.55 3.68
N LYS A 367 14.36 12.62 4.25
CA LYS A 367 14.36 11.21 3.87
C LYS A 367 13.27 10.98 2.83
N MET A 368 13.62 10.37 1.70
CA MET A 368 12.69 10.15 0.57
C MET A 368 12.16 8.72 0.57
N LEU A 369 12.93 7.74 1.06
CA LEU A 369 12.50 6.35 1.21
C LEU A 369 11.69 6.08 2.49
N ASN A 370 10.66 5.23 2.37
CA ASN A 370 9.89 4.67 3.50
C ASN A 370 9.23 5.70 4.44
N GLN A 371 8.92 6.91 3.94
CA GLN A 371 8.19 7.93 4.69
C GLN A 371 6.71 7.98 4.28
N ILE A 372 5.84 7.87 5.29
CA ILE A 372 4.53 8.53 5.30
C ILE A 372 4.82 9.96 5.74
N TYR A 373 4.58 10.97 4.89
CA TYR A 373 4.59 12.37 5.36
C TYR A 373 3.48 12.53 6.40
N THR A 374 3.82 12.38 7.68
CA THR A 374 2.88 12.43 8.81
C THR A 374 2.44 13.85 9.15
N VAL A 375 3.20 14.86 8.71
CA VAL A 375 2.87 16.27 8.88
C VAL A 375 2.77 16.92 7.50
N PHE A 376 1.55 17.02 6.98
CA PHE A 376 1.26 17.83 5.80
C PHE A 376 1.42 19.30 6.18
N SER A 377 2.54 19.91 5.80
CA SER A 377 2.82 21.34 6.01
C SER A 377 1.91 22.26 5.19
N GLY A 378 1.04 21.70 4.34
CA GLY A 378 0.32 22.45 3.30
C GLY A 378 1.14 22.68 2.03
N ASN A 379 2.46 22.51 2.08
CA ASN A 379 3.37 22.84 0.98
C ASN A 379 3.65 21.66 0.03
N GLY A 380 3.10 20.46 0.28
CA GLY A 380 3.10 19.33 -0.66
C GLY A 380 4.45 19.13 -1.36
N ALA A 381 4.47 19.16 -2.69
CA ALA A 381 5.72 19.07 -3.43
C ALA A 381 6.44 20.38 -3.73
N ASP A 382 5.98 21.54 -3.24
CA ASP A 382 6.86 22.71 -3.15
C ASP A 382 8.03 22.41 -2.22
N GLU A 383 7.76 21.75 -1.09
CA GLU A 383 8.78 21.41 -0.10
C GLU A 383 9.80 20.43 -0.70
N ILE A 384 9.31 19.42 -1.41
CA ILE A 384 10.14 18.41 -2.07
C ILE A 384 10.93 19.04 -3.23
N LYS A 385 10.31 19.89 -4.06
CA LYS A 385 11.01 20.57 -5.13
C LYS A 385 12.08 21.50 -4.58
N LYS A 386 11.77 22.29 -3.55
CA LYS A 386 12.77 23.14 -2.88
C LYS A 386 13.91 22.30 -2.31
N ALA A 387 13.62 21.15 -1.70
CA ALA A 387 14.67 20.25 -1.23
C ALA A 387 15.54 19.72 -2.39
N SER A 388 14.93 19.38 -3.54
CA SER A 388 15.63 18.93 -4.74
C SER A 388 16.50 20.04 -5.37
N ASP A 389 15.98 21.27 -5.43
CA ASP A 389 16.73 22.42 -5.92
C ASP A 389 17.90 22.74 -5.01
N ASN A 390 17.64 22.79 -3.70
CA ASN A 390 18.68 22.97 -2.69
C ASN A 390 19.74 21.88 -2.80
N PHE A 391 19.34 20.62 -3.04
CA PHE A 391 20.28 19.52 -3.26
C PHE A 391 21.20 19.81 -4.45
N LEU A 392 20.64 20.12 -5.62
CA LEU A 392 21.44 20.42 -6.82
C LEU A 392 22.34 21.63 -6.64
N GLU A 393 21.82 22.72 -6.08
CA GLU A 393 22.56 23.94 -5.78
C GLU A 393 23.76 23.62 -4.88
N ARG A 394 23.53 22.82 -3.84
CA ARG A 394 24.54 22.40 -2.88
C ARG A 394 25.62 21.56 -3.57
N ILE A 395 25.25 20.45 -4.22
CA ILE A 395 26.20 19.60 -4.96
C ILE A 395 27.09 20.44 -5.88
N LYS A 396 26.49 21.32 -6.70
CA LYS A 396 27.21 22.18 -7.65
C LYS A 396 28.09 23.21 -6.96
N GLY A 397 27.57 23.88 -5.94
CA GLY A 397 28.28 24.93 -5.19
C GLY A 397 29.51 24.44 -4.44
N ASN A 398 29.65 23.13 -4.22
CA ASN A 398 30.75 22.55 -3.46
C ASN A 398 31.57 21.55 -4.26
N SER A 399 31.41 21.52 -5.60
CA SER A 399 32.21 20.68 -6.49
C SER A 399 32.21 19.19 -6.11
N PHE A 400 31.11 18.69 -5.56
CA PHE A 400 30.98 17.27 -5.24
C PHE A 400 30.81 16.47 -6.53
N ASP A 401 31.74 15.56 -6.81
CA ASP A 401 31.72 14.71 -8.00
C ASP A 401 31.73 13.23 -7.62
N VAL A 402 30.60 12.56 -7.83
CA VAL A 402 30.45 11.11 -7.61
C VAL A 402 31.36 10.27 -8.51
N LYS A 403 31.91 10.84 -9.59
CA LYS A 403 32.88 10.14 -10.45
C LYS A 403 34.26 10.06 -9.80
N ASP A 404 34.62 10.99 -8.92
CA ASP A 404 35.85 10.94 -8.13
C ASP A 404 35.68 10.05 -6.89
N VAL A 405 35.42 8.76 -7.13
CA VAL A 405 35.16 7.80 -6.04
C VAL A 405 36.36 7.69 -5.10
N LYS A 406 37.59 7.72 -5.61
CA LYS A 406 38.80 7.61 -4.76
C LYS A 406 38.96 8.82 -3.83
N GLY A 407 38.68 10.02 -4.34
CA GLY A 407 38.65 11.23 -3.51
C GLY A 407 37.61 11.13 -2.40
N LEU A 408 36.39 10.69 -2.75
CA LEU A 408 35.31 10.49 -1.79
C LEU A 408 35.60 9.37 -0.79
N GLU A 409 36.17 8.24 -1.20
CA GLU A 409 36.62 7.17 -0.30
C GLU A 409 37.61 7.70 0.74
N THR A 410 38.59 8.51 0.31
CA THR A 410 39.54 9.13 1.23
C THR A 410 38.82 10.01 2.24
N VAL A 411 37.86 10.83 1.80
CA VAL A 411 37.06 11.70 2.67
C VAL A 411 36.24 10.89 3.68
N TYR A 412 35.49 9.88 3.23
CA TYR A 412 34.60 9.11 4.10
C TYR A 412 35.37 8.13 5.02
N ASN A 413 36.54 7.65 4.60
CA ASN A 413 37.47 6.94 5.49
C ASN A 413 37.97 7.86 6.61
N ASN A 414 38.38 9.08 6.27
CA ASN A 414 38.77 10.07 7.28
C ASN A 414 37.63 10.40 8.25
N ILE A 415 36.39 10.44 7.80
CA ILE A 415 35.23 10.60 8.69
C ILE A 415 35.11 9.41 9.64
N ALA A 416 35.16 8.19 9.11
CA ALA A 416 34.98 6.97 9.87
C ALA A 416 36.10 6.73 10.89
N ASP A 417 37.36 6.87 10.46
CA ASP A 417 38.56 6.57 11.25
C ASP A 417 38.78 7.58 12.37
N ASN A 418 38.38 8.84 12.14
CA ASN A 418 38.56 9.91 13.11
C ASN A 418 37.29 10.22 13.93
N ALA A 419 36.19 9.50 13.71
CA ALA A 419 34.92 9.75 14.41
C ALA A 419 35.04 9.69 15.94
N GLY A 420 35.98 8.90 16.47
CA GLY A 420 36.22 8.81 17.92
C GLY A 420 36.77 10.10 18.55
N LYS A 421 37.36 11.00 17.73
CA LYS A 421 37.90 12.29 18.20
C LYS A 421 36.81 13.30 18.58
N ILE A 422 35.55 13.00 18.29
CA ILE A 422 34.43 13.89 18.64
C ILE A 422 34.30 14.09 20.16
N SER A 423 34.71 13.10 20.97
CA SER A 423 34.72 13.18 22.43
C SER A 423 35.61 14.30 22.97
N LEU A 424 36.60 14.75 22.19
CA LEU A 424 37.47 15.87 22.53
C LEU A 424 36.72 17.20 22.61
N ILE A 425 35.49 17.30 22.08
CA ILE A 425 34.72 18.54 22.03
C ILE A 425 33.28 18.40 22.54
N GLU A 426 32.95 17.25 23.15
CA GLU A 426 31.64 17.03 23.78
C GLU A 426 31.43 17.94 24.99
N THR A 427 32.51 18.25 25.71
CA THR A 427 32.51 19.13 26.88
C THR A 427 33.35 20.37 26.64
N ASP A 428 32.98 21.45 27.35
CA ASP A 428 33.72 22.70 27.32
C ASP A 428 35.15 22.48 27.86
N LYS A 429 36.16 22.82 27.06
CA LYS A 429 37.58 22.67 27.41
C LYS A 429 38.19 23.87 28.11
N SER A 430 37.47 24.99 28.20
CA SER A 430 37.98 26.20 28.84
C SER A 430 38.29 26.00 30.32
N GLN A 431 37.41 25.32 31.05
CA GLN A 431 37.62 25.08 32.47
C GLN A 431 38.84 24.18 32.70
N ASP A 432 38.90 23.03 32.04
CA ASP A 432 40.02 22.08 32.19
C ASP A 432 41.36 22.72 31.81
N PHE A 433 41.37 23.48 30.71
CA PHE A 433 42.57 24.21 30.26
C PHE A 433 43.01 25.26 31.29
N ASN A 434 42.10 26.11 31.76
CA ASN A 434 42.44 27.18 32.72
C ASN A 434 42.83 26.62 34.10
N ASN A 435 42.24 25.49 34.49
CA ASN A 435 42.65 24.77 35.70
C ASN A 435 44.08 24.24 35.58
N ALA A 436 44.46 23.68 34.41
CA ALA A 436 45.82 23.23 34.16
C ALA A 436 46.83 24.39 34.22
N VAL A 437 46.50 25.54 33.62
CA VAL A 437 47.33 26.76 33.72
C VAL A 437 47.48 27.19 35.18
N THR A 438 46.40 27.21 35.96
CA THR A 438 46.42 27.57 37.38
C THR A 438 47.29 26.62 38.19
N ALA A 439 47.23 25.31 37.92
CA ALA A 439 48.06 24.31 38.58
C ALA A 439 49.55 24.52 38.31
N LEU A 440 49.92 24.84 37.06
CA LEU A 440 51.30 25.18 36.68
C LEU A 440 51.79 26.45 37.39
N VAL A 441 50.93 27.47 37.47
CA VAL A 441 51.23 28.71 38.20
C VAL A 441 51.49 28.45 39.68
N SER A 442 50.67 27.61 40.32
CA SER A 442 50.86 27.20 41.72
C SER A 442 52.14 26.40 41.93
N MET A 443 52.45 25.46 41.05
CA MET A 443 53.71 24.70 41.07
C MET A 443 54.93 25.63 41.02
N LEU A 444 54.92 26.63 40.13
CA LEU A 444 55.99 27.62 40.06
C LEU A 444 56.09 28.47 41.34
N GLN A 445 54.95 28.84 41.91
CA GLN A 445 54.89 29.61 43.16
C GLN A 445 55.49 28.84 44.35
N GLU A 446 55.31 27.53 44.42
CA GLU A 446 55.88 26.66 45.46
C GLU A 446 57.41 26.51 45.34
N ASN A 447 57.98 26.78 44.16
CA ASN A 447 59.42 26.71 43.90
C ASN A 447 60.17 28.03 44.18
N ILE A 448 59.48 29.06 44.68
CA ILE A 448 60.08 30.32 45.16
C ILE A 448 60.65 30.09 46.56
N THR A 449 61.87 30.58 46.81
CA THR A 449 62.57 30.40 48.10
C THR A 449 62.62 31.69 48.93
N ASN A 450 62.37 31.56 50.24
CA ASN A 450 62.55 32.64 51.20
C ASN A 450 63.92 32.60 51.90
N ASN A 451 64.74 31.58 51.60
CA ASN A 451 66.07 31.44 52.19
C ASN A 451 67.10 32.27 51.41
N VAL A 452 67.41 33.45 51.93
CA VAL A 452 68.41 34.37 51.35
C VAL A 452 69.84 33.80 51.30
N ASN A 453 70.14 32.75 52.06
CA ASN A 453 71.45 32.09 52.11
C ASN A 453 71.47 30.73 51.38
N ILE A 454 70.48 30.43 50.54
CA ILE A 454 70.45 29.20 49.75
C ILE A 454 71.67 29.11 48.82
N THR A 455 72.26 27.92 48.69
CA THR A 455 73.44 27.72 47.84
C THR A 455 73.03 27.47 46.39
N GLN A 456 73.94 27.77 45.45
CA GLN A 456 73.74 27.52 44.03
C GLN A 456 73.43 26.05 43.73
N ASP A 457 74.13 25.10 44.37
CA ASP A 457 73.89 23.66 44.17
C ASP A 457 72.47 23.24 44.53
N VAL A 458 71.88 23.85 45.57
CA VAL A 458 70.49 23.57 45.97
C VAL A 458 69.50 24.18 44.97
N LEU A 459 69.78 25.38 44.45
CA LEU A 459 68.96 26.00 43.41
C LEU A 459 69.01 25.21 42.09
N GLU A 460 70.16 24.65 41.72
CA GLU A 460 70.27 23.75 40.55
C GLU A 460 69.46 22.45 40.74
N ILE A 461 69.45 21.87 41.94
CA ILE A 461 68.58 20.72 42.24
C ILE A 461 67.10 21.10 42.12
N GLN A 462 66.70 22.26 42.62
CA GLN A 462 65.33 22.77 42.48
C GLN A 462 64.95 23.00 41.03
N LYS A 463 65.85 23.59 40.23
CA LYS A 463 65.66 23.77 38.79
C LYS A 463 65.46 22.44 38.08
N GLN A 464 66.32 21.45 38.36
CA GLN A 464 66.20 20.12 37.75
C GLN A 464 64.88 19.44 38.12
N TYR A 465 64.44 19.55 39.38
CA TYR A 465 63.14 19.05 39.82
C TYR A 465 62.00 19.72 39.06
N LEU A 466 62.00 21.06 39.00
CA LEU A 466 60.97 21.82 38.30
C LEU A 466 60.92 21.48 36.80
N GLN A 467 62.07 21.33 36.14
CA GLN A 467 62.14 20.91 34.74
C GLN A 467 61.53 19.52 34.51
N ASN A 468 61.78 18.57 35.43
CA ASN A 468 61.21 17.23 35.32
C ASN A 468 59.67 17.27 35.42
N GLU A 469 59.13 18.07 36.35
CA GLU A 469 57.68 18.25 36.53
C GLU A 469 57.03 18.95 35.33
N THR A 470 57.69 19.95 34.74
CA THR A 470 57.12 20.68 33.59
C THR A 470 57.23 19.92 32.28
N ASN A 471 58.25 19.08 32.08
CA ASN A 471 58.38 18.21 30.91
C ASN A 471 57.20 17.24 30.75
N ALA A 472 56.66 16.73 31.87
CA ALA A 472 55.45 15.91 31.85
C ALA A 472 54.23 16.69 31.32
N SER A 473 54.10 17.95 31.73
CA SER A 473 53.02 18.84 31.27
C SER A 473 53.17 19.23 29.79
N ILE A 474 54.40 19.48 29.33
CA ILE A 474 54.71 19.73 27.91
C ILE A 474 54.25 18.54 27.07
N SER A 475 54.62 17.31 27.46
CA SER A 475 54.26 16.09 26.73
C SER A 475 52.74 15.91 26.59
N ILE A 476 51.97 16.25 27.63
CA ILE A 476 50.49 16.20 27.60
C ILE A 476 49.92 17.24 26.64
N LEU A 477 50.46 18.46 26.64
CA LEU A 477 50.03 19.54 25.75
C LEU A 477 50.35 19.23 24.28
N GLU A 478 51.54 18.69 24.00
CA GLU A 478 51.93 18.24 22.66
C GLU A 478 51.00 17.13 22.14
N ALA A 479 50.68 16.15 22.99
CA ALA A 479 49.72 15.11 22.65
C ALA A 479 48.33 15.68 22.36
N SER A 480 47.88 16.65 23.15
CA SER A 480 46.60 17.34 22.94
C SER A 480 46.58 18.13 21.63
N ILE A 481 47.68 18.80 21.27
CA ILE A 481 47.82 19.49 19.99
C ILE A 481 47.68 18.51 18.82
N ALA A 482 48.35 17.36 18.88
CA ALA A 482 48.26 16.33 17.84
C ALA A 482 46.84 15.74 17.72
N ASP A 483 46.14 15.59 18.84
CA ASP A 483 44.74 15.17 18.88
C ASP A 483 43.81 16.19 18.19
N PHE A 484 44.02 17.48 18.41
CA PHE A 484 43.26 18.53 17.72
C PHE A 484 43.62 18.66 16.23
N ASP A 485 44.84 18.34 15.82
CA ASP A 485 45.18 18.23 14.39
C ASP A 485 44.42 17.09 13.72
N THR A 486 44.23 15.97 14.43
CA THR A 486 43.39 14.86 13.94
C THR A 486 41.92 15.25 13.89
N LEU A 487 41.42 16.01 14.87
CA LEU A 487 40.06 16.55 14.84
C LEU A 487 39.85 17.50 13.65
N LYS A 488 40.87 18.28 13.29
CA LYS A 488 40.82 19.13 12.09
C LYS A 488 40.59 18.31 10.82
N ILE A 489 41.23 17.14 10.69
CA ILE A 489 41.01 16.22 9.56
C ILE A 489 39.53 15.80 9.50
N LEU A 490 38.92 15.49 10.64
CA LEU A 490 37.49 15.16 10.71
C LEU A 490 36.62 16.33 10.24
N PHE A 491 36.94 17.56 10.65
CA PHE A 491 36.21 18.77 10.21
C PHE A 491 36.33 18.98 8.70
N ASP A 492 37.55 18.90 8.17
CA ASP A 492 37.85 19.07 6.75
C ASP A 492 37.15 18.01 5.89
N ALA A 493 37.20 16.74 6.32
CA ALA A 493 36.52 15.64 5.65
C ALA A 493 34.99 15.82 5.71
N SER A 494 34.44 16.19 6.86
CA SER A 494 33.02 16.46 7.04
C SER A 494 32.50 17.60 6.17
N LYS A 495 33.36 18.59 5.90
CA LYS A 495 33.07 19.71 5.00
C LYS A 495 33.13 19.27 3.53
N SER A 496 34.23 18.62 3.14
CA SER A 496 34.51 18.23 1.75
C SER A 496 33.56 17.16 1.23
N GLY A 497 33.17 16.20 2.09
CA GLY A 497 32.23 15.12 1.74
C GLY A 497 30.77 15.54 1.79
N LEU A 498 30.47 16.83 2.04
CA LEU A 498 29.11 17.34 2.26
C LEU A 498 28.39 16.71 3.44
N PHE A 499 29.11 16.04 4.33
CA PHE A 499 28.55 15.25 5.42
C PHE A 499 27.75 16.10 6.40
N ILE A 500 28.32 17.22 6.82
CA ILE A 500 27.64 18.25 7.64
C ILE A 500 27.91 19.67 7.17
N ASN A 501 28.57 19.85 6.02
CA ASN A 501 28.94 21.15 5.44
C ASN A 501 27.80 22.19 5.54
N TYR A 502 26.62 21.81 5.03
CA TYR A 502 25.46 22.70 4.95
C TYR A 502 24.70 22.91 6.25
N ASP A 503 24.93 22.06 7.25
CA ASP A 503 24.28 22.20 8.56
C ASP A 503 25.04 23.16 9.48
N MET A 504 26.30 23.46 9.14
CA MET A 504 27.17 24.33 9.93
C MET A 504 27.37 25.72 9.30
N GLY A 505 27.42 25.86 7.98
CA GLY A 505 27.60 27.17 7.31
C GLY A 505 28.82 27.93 7.85
N ASN A 506 28.62 29.19 8.26
CA ASN A 506 29.67 30.05 8.84
C ASN A 506 30.24 29.51 10.17
N ASN A 507 29.53 28.60 10.84
CA ASN A 507 29.99 28.04 12.10
C ASN A 507 31.23 27.16 11.92
N TYR A 508 31.55 26.70 10.70
CA TYR A 508 32.81 26.01 10.41
C TYR A 508 34.04 26.84 10.77
N GLU A 509 33.99 28.16 10.52
CA GLU A 509 35.12 29.06 10.82
C GLU A 509 35.39 29.13 12.34
N GLN A 510 34.33 29.01 13.16
CA GLN A 510 34.45 28.97 14.61
C GLN A 510 35.13 27.67 15.09
N LEU A 511 34.91 26.55 14.41
CA LEU A 511 35.58 25.28 14.72
C LEU A 511 37.09 25.37 14.47
N TYR A 512 37.49 25.96 13.34
CA TYR A 512 38.91 26.18 13.04
C TYR A 512 39.56 27.22 13.96
N SER A 513 38.79 28.26 14.33
CA SER A 513 39.24 29.28 15.28
C SER A 513 39.50 28.66 16.66
N PHE A 514 38.62 27.77 17.13
CA PHE A 514 38.81 27.01 18.36
C PHE A 514 40.13 26.22 18.35
N ILE A 515 40.38 25.42 17.30
CA ILE A 515 41.62 24.65 17.17
C ILE A 515 42.85 25.57 17.15
N THR A 516 42.78 26.65 16.38
CA THR A 516 43.89 27.60 16.24
C THR A 516 44.20 28.30 17.56
N ASP A 517 43.17 28.77 18.27
CA ASP A 517 43.31 29.45 19.56
C ASP A 517 43.88 28.50 20.63
N TYR A 518 43.34 27.28 20.71
CA TYR A 518 43.86 26.26 21.63
C TYR A 518 45.34 25.98 21.37
N LYS A 519 45.70 25.67 20.11
CA LYS A 519 47.08 25.36 19.72
C LYS A 519 48.03 26.52 20.00
N THR A 520 47.62 27.75 19.71
CA THR A 520 48.44 28.94 19.95
C THR A 520 48.73 29.12 21.44
N LYS A 521 47.73 28.96 22.29
CA LYS A 521 47.88 29.09 23.75
C LYS A 521 48.66 27.94 24.34
N ALA A 522 48.39 26.69 23.93
CA ALA A 522 49.16 25.52 24.34
C ALA A 522 50.63 25.64 23.94
N GLY A 523 50.93 26.08 22.71
CA GLY A 523 52.29 26.34 22.25
C GLY A 523 52.99 27.43 23.07
N SER A 524 52.27 28.51 23.42
CA SER A 524 52.82 29.56 24.29
C SER A 524 53.16 29.03 25.69
N ILE A 525 52.30 28.17 26.27
CA ILE A 525 52.58 27.50 27.56
C ILE A 525 53.84 26.66 27.44
N ILE A 526 53.94 25.82 26.40
CA ILE A 526 55.11 24.96 26.16
C ILE A 526 56.39 25.81 26.11
N SER A 527 56.43 26.87 25.29
CA SER A 527 57.60 27.74 25.20
C SER A 527 57.98 28.41 26.53
N TYR A 528 56.99 28.80 27.34
CA TYR A 528 57.28 29.35 28.67
C TYR A 528 57.83 28.30 29.63
N LEU A 529 57.31 27.07 29.60
CA LEU A 529 57.82 25.97 30.42
C LEU A 529 59.24 25.54 30.00
N GLU A 530 59.53 25.49 28.70
CA GLU A 530 60.87 25.18 28.18
C GLU A 530 61.91 26.21 28.63
N SER A 531 61.53 27.49 28.74
CA SER A 531 62.43 28.57 29.20
C SER A 531 62.95 28.39 30.64
N ILE A 532 62.36 27.46 31.42
CA ILE A 532 62.87 27.11 32.76
C ILE A 532 64.31 26.61 32.69
N ALA A 533 64.71 25.96 31.59
CA ALA A 533 66.07 25.50 31.38
C ALA A 533 67.11 26.63 31.36
N ASP A 534 66.70 27.85 31.03
CA ASP A 534 67.59 29.01 30.90
C ASP A 534 67.65 29.87 32.17
N LEU A 535 66.86 29.52 33.21
CA LEU A 535 66.85 30.27 34.46
C LEU A 535 68.21 30.23 35.17
N GLN A 536 68.62 31.39 35.68
CA GLN A 536 69.87 31.56 36.39
C GLN A 536 69.70 31.24 37.89
N THR A 537 70.66 30.50 38.45
CA THR A 537 70.66 29.98 39.83
C THR A 537 71.71 30.65 40.73
N THR A 538 72.24 31.81 40.31
CA THR A 538 73.35 32.50 40.97
C THR A 538 73.03 33.08 42.34
N SER A 539 71.75 33.34 42.64
CA SER A 539 71.26 33.80 43.94
C SER A 539 69.76 33.53 44.10
N ALA A 540 69.26 33.58 45.33
CA ALA A 540 67.82 33.48 45.61
C ALA A 540 67.00 34.53 44.85
N ASP A 541 67.47 35.78 44.79
CA ASP A 541 66.78 36.88 44.11
C ASP A 541 66.73 36.65 42.59
N THR A 542 67.84 36.22 41.99
CA THR A 542 67.90 35.94 40.56
C THR A 542 66.98 34.77 40.18
N TRP A 543 67.02 33.69 40.97
CA TRP A 543 66.13 32.53 40.80
C TRP A 543 64.65 32.93 40.91
N ASN A 544 64.28 33.57 42.01
CA ASN A 544 62.90 33.99 42.28
C ASN A 544 62.39 34.94 41.19
N ASN A 545 63.22 35.87 40.71
CA ASN A 545 62.84 36.78 39.62
C ASN A 545 62.54 36.00 38.33
N GLY A 546 63.40 35.05 37.95
CA GLY A 546 63.21 34.21 36.77
C GLY A 546 61.95 33.35 36.84
N VAL A 547 61.73 32.65 37.96
CA VAL A 547 60.51 31.87 38.19
C VAL A 547 59.26 32.76 38.16
N ASN A 548 59.32 33.95 38.77
CA ASN A 548 58.21 34.91 38.73
C ASN A 548 57.90 35.40 37.31
N THR A 549 58.90 35.59 36.45
CA THR A 549 58.67 35.96 35.04
C THR A 549 57.86 34.87 34.32
N VAL A 550 58.27 33.60 34.42
CA VAL A 550 57.55 32.48 33.79
C VAL A 550 56.14 32.36 34.34
N LYS A 551 55.99 32.44 35.66
CA LYS A 551 54.70 32.39 36.36
C LYS A 551 53.74 33.50 35.88
N ASN A 552 54.22 34.72 35.76
CA ASN A 552 53.40 35.86 35.34
C ASN A 552 52.97 35.73 33.87
N ASN A 553 53.87 35.24 33.01
CA ASN A 553 53.57 34.96 31.60
C ASN A 553 52.46 33.89 31.48
N LEU A 554 52.57 32.79 32.23
CA LEU A 554 51.53 31.75 32.26
C LEU A 554 50.21 32.28 32.80
N SER A 555 50.25 33.09 33.86
CA SER A 555 49.05 33.68 34.48
C SER A 555 48.26 34.60 33.52
N SER A 556 48.90 35.08 32.45
CA SER A 556 48.24 35.90 31.42
C SER A 556 47.47 35.08 30.38
N ILE A 557 47.72 33.76 30.31
CA ILE A 557 47.07 32.87 29.36
C ILE A 557 45.72 32.42 29.89
N SER A 558 44.68 32.56 29.08
CA SER A 558 43.35 32.01 29.36
C SER A 558 42.68 31.51 28.09
N PHE A 559 41.88 30.45 28.22
CA PHE A 559 41.06 29.90 27.15
C PHE A 559 39.59 30.17 27.43
N GLY A 560 38.87 30.72 26.44
CA GLY A 560 37.47 31.14 26.59
C GLY A 560 36.49 30.04 26.20
N SER A 561 35.31 30.04 26.82
CA SER A 561 34.21 29.09 26.53
C SER A 561 33.34 29.48 25.32
N GLY A 562 33.65 30.61 24.66
CA GLY A 562 32.81 31.18 23.59
C GLY A 562 32.60 30.26 22.37
N TYR A 563 33.44 29.23 22.20
CA TYR A 563 33.32 28.26 21.12
C TYR A 563 32.27 27.17 21.36
N GLN A 564 31.84 26.96 22.61
CA GLN A 564 31.10 25.76 22.99
C GLN A 564 29.74 25.57 22.30
N PRO A 565 28.95 26.62 22.01
CA PRO A 565 27.72 26.46 21.23
C PRO A 565 27.97 25.86 19.83
N TYR A 566 29.06 26.27 19.17
CA TYR A 566 29.40 25.79 17.82
C TYR A 566 29.92 24.35 17.84
N LEU A 567 30.73 24.00 18.85
CA LEU A 567 31.21 22.63 19.07
C LEU A 567 30.04 21.68 19.36
N SER A 568 29.13 22.09 20.25
CA SER A 568 27.92 21.31 20.59
C SER A 568 27.03 21.07 19.37
N GLN A 569 26.86 22.09 18.51
CA GLN A 569 26.14 21.95 17.26
C GLN A 569 26.83 20.96 16.31
N PHE A 570 28.16 21.06 16.16
CA PHE A 570 28.92 20.12 15.35
C PHE A 570 28.75 18.68 15.83
N VAL A 571 28.92 18.43 17.13
CA VAL A 571 28.75 17.11 17.75
C VAL A 571 27.37 16.54 17.46
N THR A 572 26.33 17.35 17.67
CA THR A 572 24.94 16.98 17.41
C THR A 572 24.74 16.58 15.95
N LYS A 573 25.16 17.45 15.00
CA LYS A 573 24.96 17.22 13.57
C LYS A 573 25.79 16.05 13.05
N PHE A 574 27.02 15.93 13.49
CA PHE A 574 27.86 14.79 13.12
C PHE A 574 27.23 13.47 13.53
N ASN A 575 26.74 13.36 14.78
CA ASN A 575 26.10 12.15 15.26
C ASN A 575 24.77 11.87 14.53
N GLU A 576 23.95 12.89 14.27
CA GLU A 576 22.74 12.77 13.45
C GLU A 576 23.06 12.15 12.08
N LYS A 577 24.09 12.64 11.38
CA LYS A 577 24.46 12.17 10.04
C LYS A 577 25.20 10.84 10.04
N LYS A 578 26.04 10.59 11.04
CA LYS A 578 26.72 9.30 11.23
C LYS A 578 25.71 8.17 11.40
N ASN A 579 24.60 8.43 12.09
CA ASN A 579 23.53 7.45 12.24
C ASN A 579 22.81 7.12 10.93
N ILE A 580 22.83 7.99 9.92
CA ILE A 580 22.24 7.72 8.59
C ILE A 580 23.03 6.64 7.85
N LEU A 581 24.37 6.69 7.93
CA LEU A 581 25.25 5.74 7.25
C LEU A 581 25.61 4.52 8.09
N GLY A 582 25.56 4.64 9.43
CA GLY A 582 25.88 3.56 10.34
C GLY A 582 27.29 2.99 10.11
N THR A 583 27.38 1.67 10.03
CA THR A 583 28.62 0.93 9.78
C THR A 583 29.09 0.99 8.32
N GLU A 584 28.22 1.38 7.40
CA GLU A 584 28.45 1.37 5.95
C GLU A 584 29.10 2.68 5.45
N ILE A 585 29.52 3.56 6.37
CA ILE A 585 30.09 4.87 6.05
C ILE A 585 31.30 4.80 5.11
N LYS A 586 32.13 3.74 5.20
CA LYS A 586 33.30 3.55 4.34
C LYS A 586 32.94 3.03 2.95
N GLU A 587 31.85 2.28 2.84
CA GLU A 587 31.36 1.69 1.58
C GLU A 587 30.52 2.70 0.79
N PHE A 588 30.02 3.73 1.47
CA PHE A 588 29.10 4.74 0.92
C PHE A 588 29.53 5.32 -0.45
N PRO A 589 30.78 5.75 -0.69
CA PRO A 589 31.15 6.32 -1.99
C PRO A 589 31.02 5.35 -3.15
N GLN A 590 31.49 4.11 -2.98
CA GLN A 590 31.45 3.09 -4.03
C GLN A 590 30.01 2.64 -4.29
N GLU A 591 29.21 2.46 -3.25
CA GLU A 591 27.81 2.06 -3.41
C GLU A 591 26.94 3.17 -4.00
N LEU A 592 27.16 4.42 -3.59
CA LEU A 592 26.52 5.58 -4.23
C LEU A 592 26.86 5.64 -5.72
N LYS A 593 28.11 5.37 -6.09
CA LYS A 593 28.53 5.29 -7.50
C LYS A 593 27.83 4.14 -8.23
N ASN A 594 27.78 2.96 -7.62
CA ASN A 594 27.10 1.78 -8.18
C ASN A 594 25.61 2.06 -8.45
N GLU A 595 24.91 2.69 -7.51
CA GLU A 595 23.50 3.10 -7.69
C GLU A 595 23.34 4.16 -8.78
N THR A 596 24.29 5.08 -8.88
CA THR A 596 24.26 6.15 -9.89
C THR A 596 24.54 5.63 -11.30
N ASP A 597 25.38 4.61 -11.46
CA ASP A 597 25.67 4.01 -12.77
C ASP A 597 24.54 3.10 -13.29
N LYS A 598 23.69 2.59 -12.40
CA LYS A 598 22.55 1.72 -12.75
C LYS A 598 21.42 2.55 -13.38
N ARG A 599 20.94 2.11 -14.55
CA ARG A 599 19.90 2.85 -15.28
C ARG A 599 18.48 2.67 -14.74
N ASP A 600 18.22 1.55 -14.08
CA ASP A 600 16.88 1.17 -13.58
C ASP A 600 16.57 1.74 -12.18
N SER A 601 17.60 2.25 -11.48
CA SER A 601 17.48 2.97 -10.21
C SER A 601 17.34 4.47 -10.51
N TYR A 602 16.08 4.93 -10.60
CA TYR A 602 15.70 6.32 -10.85
C TYR A 602 16.26 6.94 -12.14
N ALA A 603 15.44 6.93 -13.21
CA ALA A 603 15.65 7.65 -14.47
C ALA A 603 17.11 7.69 -14.97
N GLY A 604 17.86 6.58 -14.96
CA GLY A 604 19.15 6.54 -15.62
C GLY A 604 20.33 7.19 -14.90
N GLY A 605 20.34 7.32 -13.57
CA GLY A 605 21.47 7.92 -12.84
C GLY A 605 21.49 9.45 -12.83
N LYS A 606 20.34 10.08 -13.08
CA LYS A 606 20.25 11.52 -13.35
C LYS A 606 20.04 12.41 -12.11
N LEU A 607 20.18 11.85 -10.90
CA LEU A 607 20.05 12.57 -9.62
C LEU A 607 20.89 13.87 -9.60
N PHE A 608 22.13 13.80 -10.10
CA PHE A 608 23.05 14.95 -10.10
C PHE A 608 22.78 15.95 -11.24
N GLU A 609 21.98 15.57 -12.23
CA GLU A 609 21.60 16.43 -13.36
C GLU A 609 20.29 17.19 -13.09
N TYR A 610 19.27 16.48 -12.61
CA TYR A 610 17.90 16.98 -12.44
C TYR A 610 17.40 16.99 -11.00
N GLY A 611 18.21 16.54 -10.04
CA GLY A 611 17.80 16.40 -8.65
C GLY A 611 16.90 15.18 -8.50
N PHE A 612 16.08 15.20 -7.45
CA PHE A 612 15.08 14.18 -7.16
C PHE A 612 13.66 14.74 -7.34
N CYS A 613 13.47 15.84 -8.06
CA CYS A 613 12.15 16.36 -8.41
C CYS A 613 12.28 17.35 -9.56
N SER A 614 11.59 17.08 -10.68
CA SER A 614 11.69 17.93 -11.88
C SER A 614 10.50 18.86 -12.11
N LEU A 615 9.58 19.01 -11.14
CA LEU A 615 8.38 19.85 -11.27
C LEU A 615 8.64 21.28 -10.78
N ASP A 616 8.34 22.32 -11.56
CA ASP A 616 8.58 23.72 -11.17
C ASP A 616 7.90 24.11 -9.84
N ALA A 617 8.66 24.73 -8.93
CA ALA A 617 8.18 25.07 -7.59
C ALA A 617 7.09 26.15 -7.60
N SER A 618 7.07 27.03 -8.61
CA SER A 618 6.04 28.06 -8.71
C SER A 618 4.74 27.48 -9.27
N LEU A 619 4.82 26.53 -10.22
CA LEU A 619 3.67 25.76 -10.71
C LEU A 619 3.05 24.91 -9.60
N ALA A 620 3.89 24.14 -8.89
CA ALA A 620 3.53 23.36 -7.72
C ALA A 620 2.76 24.22 -6.69
N LYS A 621 3.32 25.38 -6.35
CA LYS A 621 2.74 26.32 -5.41
C LYS A 621 1.42 26.86 -5.91
N ALA A 622 1.36 27.22 -7.20
CA ALA A 622 0.16 27.72 -7.82
C ALA A 622 -0.97 26.69 -7.79
N ILE A 623 -0.71 25.42 -8.10
CA ILE A 623 -1.70 24.34 -8.03
C ILE A 623 -2.25 24.20 -6.59
N ILE A 624 -1.36 24.23 -5.59
CA ILE A 624 -1.75 24.10 -4.16
C ILE A 624 -2.60 25.29 -3.69
N GLN A 625 -2.23 26.51 -4.11
CA GLN A 625 -2.82 27.75 -3.63
C GLN A 625 -4.07 28.16 -4.40
N THR A 626 -4.23 27.70 -5.64
CA THR A 626 -5.39 28.05 -6.46
C THR A 626 -6.59 27.25 -5.97
N GLN A 627 -7.63 27.98 -5.56
CA GLN A 627 -8.90 27.42 -5.15
C GLN A 627 -9.96 27.73 -6.20
N VAL A 628 -10.90 26.81 -6.36
CA VAL A 628 -12.07 26.94 -7.23
C VAL A 628 -13.30 26.88 -6.35
N THR A 629 -14.23 27.82 -6.52
CA THR A 629 -15.51 27.78 -5.81
C THR A 629 -16.57 27.10 -6.70
N ILE A 630 -17.19 26.05 -6.19
CA ILE A 630 -18.32 25.35 -6.82
C ILE A 630 -19.40 25.19 -5.74
N ASN A 631 -20.66 25.53 -6.03
CA ASN A 631 -21.78 25.46 -5.08
C ASN A 631 -21.47 26.11 -3.72
N ASN A 632 -20.81 27.27 -3.73
CA ASN A 632 -20.32 28.01 -2.55
C ASN A 632 -19.26 27.28 -1.69
N GLU A 633 -18.77 26.13 -2.13
CA GLU A 633 -17.70 25.40 -1.48
C GLU A 633 -16.37 25.68 -2.19
N GLN A 634 -15.34 26.01 -1.41
CA GLN A 634 -13.99 26.18 -1.93
C GLN A 634 -13.28 24.82 -2.02
N MET A 635 -12.81 24.52 -3.22
CA MET A 635 -12.19 23.27 -3.60
C MET A 635 -10.78 23.55 -4.16
N ARG A 636 -9.89 22.55 -4.11
CA ARG A 636 -8.57 22.62 -4.75
C ARG A 636 -8.19 21.26 -5.32
N LEU A 637 -7.21 21.22 -6.21
CA LEU A 637 -6.66 19.94 -6.64
C LEU A 637 -5.88 19.35 -5.48
N MET A 638 -6.17 18.11 -5.10
CA MET A 638 -5.32 17.43 -4.13
C MET A 638 -4.12 16.87 -4.83
N TRP A 639 -3.01 16.97 -4.13
CA TRP A 639 -1.73 16.53 -4.60
C TRP A 639 -1.11 15.62 -3.55
N GLY A 640 -0.69 14.44 -4.00
CA GLY A 640 -0.14 13.40 -3.14
C GLY A 640 -1.15 12.30 -2.87
N GLY A 641 -0.92 11.11 -3.42
CA GLY A 641 -1.62 9.86 -3.13
C GLY A 641 -0.87 8.99 -2.12
N SER A 642 -1.36 7.77 -1.86
CA SER A 642 -0.61 6.74 -1.15
C SER A 642 -0.49 5.49 -2.00
N TYR A 643 0.74 5.00 -2.21
CA TYR A 643 1.02 3.76 -2.92
C TYR A 643 2.00 2.91 -2.10
N ASN A 644 1.62 1.67 -1.76
CA ASN A 644 2.45 0.73 -0.96
C ASN A 644 3.09 1.36 0.29
N SER A 645 2.30 2.07 1.11
CA SER A 645 2.74 2.79 2.32
C SER A 645 3.66 4.01 2.08
N THR A 646 3.80 4.46 0.83
CA THR A 646 4.57 5.65 0.44
C THR A 646 3.68 6.73 -0.16
N LYS A 647 4.14 7.99 -0.20
CA LYS A 647 3.41 9.09 -0.82
C LYS A 647 3.69 9.16 -2.32
N ASP A 648 2.64 9.11 -3.12
CA ASP A 648 2.76 9.34 -4.57
C ASP A 648 2.56 10.82 -4.87
N ILE A 649 3.66 11.56 -5.01
CA ILE A 649 3.59 12.99 -5.27
C ILE A 649 3.51 13.33 -6.76
N MET A 650 3.35 12.34 -7.63
CA MET A 650 2.94 12.62 -9.01
C MET A 650 1.43 12.44 -9.19
N HIS A 651 0.74 11.95 -8.14
CA HIS A 651 -0.69 11.74 -8.10
C HIS A 651 -1.49 13.00 -7.79
N PHE A 652 -2.48 13.27 -8.62
CA PHE A 652 -3.44 14.34 -8.47
C PHE A 652 -4.85 13.77 -8.50
N GLU A 653 -5.71 14.24 -7.60
CA GLU A 653 -7.09 13.77 -7.55
C GLU A 653 -8.03 14.83 -6.96
N LEU A 654 -9.33 14.62 -7.17
CA LEU A 654 -10.37 15.46 -6.58
C LEU A 654 -10.89 14.85 -5.27
N ARG A 655 -10.41 15.33 -4.11
CA ARG A 655 -10.86 14.89 -2.77
C ARG A 655 -10.64 15.95 -1.70
N LYS A 656 -11.40 15.96 -0.60
CA LYS A 656 -11.19 16.99 0.45
C LYS A 656 -9.92 16.78 1.28
N GLN A 657 -9.55 15.52 1.54
CA GLN A 657 -8.41 15.16 2.39
C GLN A 657 -7.72 13.91 1.89
N ALA A 658 -6.40 13.85 2.07
CA ALA A 658 -5.56 12.84 1.45
C ALA A 658 -5.73 11.39 1.97
N ALA A 659 -6.20 11.24 3.21
CA ALA A 659 -6.37 9.95 3.86
C ALA A 659 -7.86 9.57 4.04
N SER A 660 -8.79 10.44 3.63
CA SER A 660 -10.21 10.19 3.82
C SER A 660 -10.74 9.23 2.76
N THR A 661 -11.60 8.30 3.16
CA THR A 661 -12.43 7.51 2.23
C THR A 661 -13.65 8.28 1.73
N ASP A 662 -14.04 9.36 2.41
CA ASP A 662 -15.12 10.23 1.97
C ASP A 662 -14.70 11.12 0.79
N ARG A 663 -15.58 11.27 -0.21
CA ARG A 663 -15.33 12.00 -1.46
C ARG A 663 -16.30 13.19 -1.63
N PRO A 664 -16.37 14.14 -0.68
CA PRO A 664 -17.36 15.21 -0.73
C PRO A 664 -17.15 16.14 -1.93
N TRP A 665 -15.91 16.35 -2.36
CA TRP A 665 -15.61 17.15 -3.57
C TRP A 665 -16.02 16.45 -4.88
N GLN A 666 -15.97 15.11 -4.93
CA GLN A 666 -16.53 14.37 -6.06
C GLN A 666 -18.06 14.44 -6.05
N ARG A 667 -18.71 14.34 -4.87
CA ARG A 667 -20.16 14.54 -4.73
C ARG A 667 -20.60 15.92 -5.23
N LEU A 668 -19.92 16.99 -4.83
CA LEU A 668 -20.26 18.36 -5.25
C LEU A 668 -20.28 18.55 -6.77
N VAL A 669 -19.33 17.95 -7.50
CA VAL A 669 -19.34 18.03 -8.98
C VAL A 669 -20.37 17.10 -9.64
N HIS A 670 -20.95 16.14 -8.91
CA HIS A 670 -22.10 15.35 -9.36
C HIS A 670 -23.41 16.12 -9.24
N GLU A 671 -23.50 17.09 -8.35
CA GLU A 671 -24.69 17.97 -8.21
C GLU A 671 -24.86 18.92 -9.41
N ILE A 672 -23.82 19.11 -10.22
CA ILE A 672 -23.87 19.95 -11.42
C ILE A 672 -24.44 19.15 -12.59
N ASP A 673 -25.40 19.75 -13.30
CA ASP A 673 -25.97 19.16 -14.51
C ASP A 673 -24.87 18.86 -15.54
N ILE A 674 -24.89 17.65 -16.09
CA ILE A 674 -23.86 17.21 -17.04
C ILE A 674 -23.88 18.04 -18.33
N LYS A 675 -25.04 18.55 -18.74
CA LYS A 675 -25.20 19.42 -19.91
C LYS A 675 -24.51 20.75 -19.69
N GLU A 676 -24.63 21.35 -18.50
CA GLU A 676 -23.93 22.58 -18.15
C GLU A 676 -22.40 22.38 -18.19
N ILE A 677 -21.92 21.23 -17.70
CA ILE A 677 -20.50 20.87 -17.78
C ILE A 677 -20.05 20.77 -19.24
N LYS A 678 -20.79 20.06 -20.10
CA LYS A 678 -20.46 19.91 -21.52
C LYS A 678 -20.45 21.25 -22.25
N GLU A 679 -21.46 22.08 -22.04
CA GLU A 679 -21.55 23.43 -22.63
C GLU A 679 -20.35 24.29 -22.21
N TYR A 680 -19.98 24.27 -20.93
CA TYR A 680 -18.80 24.97 -20.44
C TYR A 680 -17.51 24.43 -21.06
N LEU A 681 -17.30 23.11 -21.08
CA LEU A 681 -16.08 22.51 -21.64
C LEU A 681 -15.95 22.73 -23.17
N ASN A 682 -17.07 22.69 -23.90
CA ASN A 682 -17.11 22.94 -25.34
C ASN A 682 -16.85 24.42 -25.70
N SER A 683 -16.93 25.34 -24.73
CA SER A 683 -16.56 26.75 -24.94
C SER A 683 -15.05 26.97 -25.11
N PHE A 684 -14.22 26.00 -24.70
CA PHE A 684 -12.77 26.06 -24.81
C PHE A 684 -12.25 25.53 -26.16
N LYS A 685 -11.06 25.98 -26.54
CA LYS A 685 -10.32 25.44 -27.69
C LYS A 685 -9.30 24.39 -27.24
N LYS A 686 -9.12 23.37 -28.08
CA LYS A 686 -8.00 22.43 -28.01
C LYS A 686 -6.67 23.19 -28.21
N GLN A 687 -5.57 22.60 -27.76
CA GLN A 687 -4.24 23.20 -27.93
C GLN A 687 -3.89 23.48 -29.41
N ASN A 688 -4.36 22.63 -30.33
CA ASN A 688 -4.19 22.80 -31.77
C ASN A 688 -5.17 23.81 -32.42
N GLY A 689 -6.00 24.50 -31.62
CA GLY A 689 -7.00 25.45 -32.10
C GLY A 689 -8.35 24.85 -32.49
N GLY A 690 -8.50 23.51 -32.45
CA GLY A 690 -9.76 22.83 -32.72
C GLY A 690 -10.82 23.02 -31.61
N ASN A 691 -12.06 22.63 -31.90
CA ASN A 691 -13.14 22.60 -30.91
C ASN A 691 -13.20 21.25 -30.17
N TYR A 692 -13.73 21.29 -28.96
CA TYR A 692 -14.24 20.10 -28.29
C TYR A 692 -15.69 19.84 -28.70
N GLU A 693 -16.08 18.57 -28.67
CA GLU A 693 -17.43 18.07 -28.96
C GLU A 693 -17.76 16.96 -27.96
N TYR A 694 -17.99 17.36 -26.70
CA TYR A 694 -18.38 16.46 -25.60
C TYR A 694 -19.88 16.27 -25.48
#